data_AF-G7GYJ8-F1
#
_entry.id   AF-G7GYJ8-F1
#
_cell.length_a   1.000
_cell.length_b   1.000
_cell.length_c   1.000
_cell.angle_alpha   90.00
_cell.angle_beta   90.00
_cell.angle_gamma   90.00
#
_symmetry.space_group_name_H-M   'P 1'
#
loop_
_entity.id
_entity.type
_entity.pdbx_description
1 polymer ?
#
loop_
_entity_poly.entity_id
_entity_poly.type
_entity_poly.pdbx_seq_one_letter_code
_entity_poly.pdbx_strand_id
1 'polypeptide(L)'
;MTGGKLRRWISALVLAVLLAPAGLLVGTAAHAEPVEDSDAAVARFAACVAGQRSGQVLFLMDESLSLKRSDAKAARVAAAKELARQMQLAAARDGATVDLSVAAFAENYRVITDWTALSADSLPTVNEGLAGLEASNTGRDTDYATALANAAESLAAKRKPDAAPGCQMIVWFTDGALDFDYQNRGQVDKEFAPDQELNSPADRNAMKKAAEQAICRPGGTADQLRSSGVITVAIGLDAQANPSDFNLMQAIATGKSPGGGTCGTITDPVPGAFYRVTDIDSLVWAFARLGGGTGLETRRGACAGNRVCDDAKHRFVLDRSVSSVSIIADATTPGLTPVLVSPDGSEHRLQPGQAGKLDIGGVAINYSSPSAKSVSIEMANPDAQQWRGVWALVFVSPEQSVSAQTQSNIRVYGDLSPAWPDRDKVKLRSGASSTEMTFAVTNKKGETVAVDKLPGTVSFDAELVTKGGETVPIASGVEKDKVTQPRTVDLSGVAPGAATLRLKLSVTTASARDSKGKRVAGTPLVPMEVDLPVTINPPAGYPQLASRVDFGTITGSGEATATLAVTGPGCVWVPEGATKLLGAPEGSDGLAVTSTASTRGNCLKAADGKQTTLPLTLKVPNQGRGDANGTVTVMAARADGSGEPKPMEVQFTATLAKKQNTANTLLGFLVALLLGPLVPLGLAYLAKWWTARIPARTLRAEVIPVTASGSSVLRDGEPFAFRETDLVRLVPGTATPSRHLVLGDGVRLDTRVGKSPFGTGFVVASAQGAVGAAGKTGETFGPAPDAKLPLNVHNRWFIVHDPRGNPDQAHVVVLVGDDAGEQTLARFTDEITETLGAGLATLRAQAGAPAAGQSGPPDPFGGGSGRGPDVNPFAAPQAPPPGSFGTPQAGSDHNPFAN
;
A
#
# COMPACT_ATOMS: atom_id res chain seq x y z
N MET A 1 90.96 -12.79 13.69
CA MET A 1 91.77 -13.75 12.92
C MET A 1 90.96 -14.17 11.70
N THR A 2 91.18 -13.56 10.53
CA THR A 2 92.11 -14.03 9.47
C THR A 2 91.69 -15.39 8.86
N GLY A 3 91.34 -15.53 7.58
CA GLY A 3 91.19 -14.54 6.50
C GLY A 3 91.74 -15.04 5.16
N GLY A 4 90.93 -14.96 4.09
CA GLY A 4 91.31 -15.25 2.70
C GLY A 4 90.22 -14.73 1.78
N LYS A 5 90.14 -13.41 1.55
CA LYS A 5 90.77 -12.67 0.42
C LYS A 5 90.21 -13.11 -0.94
N LEU A 6 89.38 -12.29 -1.61
CA LEU A 6 89.75 -11.20 -2.56
C LEU A 6 90.43 -11.76 -3.83
N ARG A 7 90.11 -11.35 -5.07
CA ARG A 7 89.47 -10.12 -5.62
C ARG A 7 88.98 -10.45 -7.07
N ARG A 8 87.75 -10.15 -7.52
CA ARG A 8 87.32 -8.92 -8.28
C ARG A 8 87.91 -8.91 -9.73
N TRP A 9 87.19 -8.73 -10.86
CA TRP A 9 86.33 -7.59 -11.25
C TRP A 9 85.36 -7.86 -12.45
N ILE A 10 84.13 -7.35 -12.34
CA ILE A 10 83.26 -6.63 -13.34
C ILE A 10 82.98 -7.21 -14.75
N SER A 11 81.71 -7.61 -14.98
CA SER A 11 80.71 -7.05 -15.94
C SER A 11 79.45 -7.96 -15.94
N ALA A 12 78.34 -7.59 -15.32
CA ALA A 12 77.18 -6.85 -15.89
C ALA A 12 76.01 -7.79 -16.30
N LEU A 13 74.79 -7.45 -15.84
CA LEU A 13 73.48 -8.12 -16.07
C LEU A 13 73.38 -9.65 -15.81
N VAL A 14 72.90 -10.03 -14.62
CA VAL A 14 71.63 -10.79 -14.44
C VAL A 14 71.08 -10.46 -13.04
N LEU A 15 69.97 -9.71 -12.97
CA LEU A 15 69.04 -9.82 -11.85
C LEU A 15 67.63 -9.47 -12.34
N ALA A 16 66.93 -10.46 -12.90
CA ALA A 16 65.54 -10.34 -13.28
C ALA A 16 64.63 -10.39 -12.04
N VAL A 17 64.66 -9.33 -11.24
CA VAL A 17 63.57 -9.05 -10.30
C VAL A 17 62.38 -8.57 -11.12
N LEU A 18 61.29 -9.35 -11.08
CA LEU A 18 60.03 -9.04 -11.75
C LEU A 18 59.35 -7.81 -11.13
N LEU A 19 59.70 -6.63 -11.64
CA LEU A 19 58.85 -5.46 -11.60
C LEU A 19 57.70 -5.63 -12.60
N ALA A 20 56.60 -6.22 -12.15
CA ALA A 20 55.31 -6.07 -12.81
C ALA A 20 54.63 -4.81 -12.24
N PRO A 21 54.37 -3.76 -13.05
CA PRO A 21 53.74 -2.54 -12.57
C PRO A 21 52.25 -2.78 -12.27
N ALA A 22 51.77 -2.22 -11.17
CA ALA A 22 50.34 -2.09 -10.93
C ALA A 22 49.70 -1.22 -12.02
N GLY A 23 48.79 -1.79 -12.80
CA GLY A 23 48.17 -1.08 -13.93
C GLY A 23 46.86 -1.73 -14.36
N LEU A 24 45.76 -1.09 -13.97
CA LEU A 24 44.44 -1.19 -14.60
C LEU A 24 43.89 -2.62 -14.83
N LEU A 25 43.47 -3.27 -13.74
CA LEU A 25 42.33 -4.18 -13.83
C LEU A 25 41.10 -3.36 -14.20
N VAL A 26 40.79 -3.32 -15.49
CA VAL A 26 39.49 -2.86 -15.99
C VAL A 26 38.45 -3.81 -15.40
N GLY A 27 37.64 -3.32 -14.47
CA GLY A 27 36.53 -4.08 -13.92
C GLY A 27 35.56 -4.42 -15.03
N THR A 28 35.55 -5.68 -15.47
CA THR A 28 34.46 -6.22 -16.28
C THR A 28 33.20 -6.15 -15.45
N ALA A 29 32.27 -5.28 -15.82
CA ALA A 29 30.93 -5.29 -15.26
C ALA A 29 30.33 -6.68 -15.52
N ALA A 30 30.20 -7.47 -14.46
CA ALA A 30 29.54 -8.76 -14.53
C ALA A 30 28.04 -8.49 -14.68
N HIS A 31 27.56 -8.48 -15.93
CA HIS A 31 26.12 -8.51 -16.19
C HIS A 31 25.54 -9.73 -15.48
N ALA A 32 24.41 -9.55 -14.80
CA ALA A 32 23.74 -10.63 -14.10
C ALA A 32 23.41 -11.77 -15.09
N GLU A 33 24.02 -12.93 -14.88
CA GLU A 33 23.55 -14.16 -15.51
C GLU A 33 22.21 -14.55 -14.86
N PRO A 34 21.15 -14.73 -15.65
CA PRO A 34 19.88 -15.22 -15.11
C PRO A 34 20.07 -16.63 -14.56
N VAL A 35 19.35 -16.94 -13.49
CA VAL A 35 19.16 -18.32 -13.04
C VAL A 35 18.47 -19.08 -14.18
N GLU A 36 18.96 -20.27 -14.53
CA GLU A 36 18.29 -21.17 -15.47
C GLU A 36 16.79 -21.28 -15.07
N ASP A 37 15.90 -21.23 -16.06
CA ASP A 37 14.42 -21.17 -15.95
C ASP A 37 13.74 -19.86 -15.49
N SER A 38 14.46 -18.79 -15.14
CA SER A 38 13.82 -17.51 -14.76
C SER A 38 12.90 -16.91 -15.85
N ASP A 39 13.34 -16.91 -17.11
CA ASP A 39 12.54 -16.40 -18.24
C ASP A 39 11.32 -17.31 -18.55
N ALA A 40 11.33 -18.58 -18.14
CA ALA A 40 10.24 -19.52 -18.39
C ALA A 40 8.98 -19.16 -17.57
N ALA A 41 9.13 -18.72 -16.32
CA ALA A 41 7.99 -18.32 -15.50
C ALA A 41 7.25 -17.12 -16.10
N VAL A 42 7.98 -16.15 -16.65
CA VAL A 42 7.40 -14.95 -17.27
C VAL A 42 6.79 -15.25 -18.63
N ALA A 43 7.39 -16.16 -19.41
CA ALA A 43 6.81 -16.68 -20.64
C ALA A 43 5.42 -17.31 -20.40
N ARG A 44 5.23 -18.07 -19.31
CA ARG A 44 3.90 -18.60 -18.94
C ARG A 44 2.87 -17.50 -18.64
N PHE A 45 3.27 -16.39 -18.00
CA PHE A 45 2.36 -15.26 -17.80
C PHE A 45 1.92 -14.69 -19.15
N ALA A 46 2.87 -14.42 -20.04
CA ALA A 46 2.58 -13.94 -21.39
C ALA A 46 1.70 -14.90 -22.19
N ALA A 47 1.98 -16.21 -22.15
CA ALA A 47 1.19 -17.24 -22.83
C ALA A 47 -0.24 -17.34 -22.30
N CYS A 48 -0.43 -17.21 -20.98
CA CYS A 48 -1.75 -17.13 -20.37
C CYS A 48 -2.50 -15.88 -20.85
N VAL A 49 -1.86 -14.70 -20.83
CA VAL A 49 -2.49 -13.44 -21.27
C VAL A 49 -2.83 -13.49 -22.77
N ALA A 50 -2.00 -14.10 -23.61
CA ALA A 50 -2.28 -14.30 -25.03
C ALA A 50 -3.50 -15.23 -25.27
N GLY A 51 -3.67 -16.27 -24.44
CA GLY A 51 -4.80 -17.20 -24.49
C GLY A 51 -6.11 -16.66 -23.90
N GLN A 52 -6.05 -15.92 -22.80
CA GLN A 52 -7.22 -15.38 -22.11
C GLN A 52 -7.59 -13.94 -22.51
N ARG A 53 -6.68 -13.23 -23.20
CA ARG A 53 -6.77 -11.79 -23.54
C ARG A 53 -6.95 -10.86 -22.34
N SER A 54 -6.66 -11.35 -21.12
CA SER A 54 -6.71 -10.57 -19.89
C SER A 54 -5.61 -11.00 -18.93
N GLY A 55 -4.98 -10.05 -18.24
CA GLY A 55 -4.02 -10.28 -17.17
C GLY A 55 -4.18 -9.26 -16.03
N GLN A 56 -3.66 -9.60 -14.86
CA GLN A 56 -3.61 -8.73 -13.69
C GLN A 56 -2.20 -8.74 -13.11
N VAL A 57 -1.63 -7.56 -12.89
CA VAL A 57 -0.29 -7.37 -12.34
C VAL A 57 -0.38 -6.51 -11.09
N LEU A 58 0.28 -6.92 -10.01
CA LEU A 58 0.47 -6.11 -8.80
C LEU A 58 1.95 -5.73 -8.69
N PHE A 59 2.26 -4.44 -8.77
CA PHE A 59 3.56 -3.93 -8.37
C PHE A 59 3.61 -3.77 -6.86
N LEU A 60 4.54 -4.47 -6.22
CA LEU A 60 4.79 -4.44 -4.78
C LEU A 60 6.11 -3.72 -4.52
N MET A 61 6.02 -2.48 -4.07
CA MET A 61 7.13 -1.52 -4.01
C MET A 61 7.62 -1.35 -2.57
N ASP A 62 8.90 -1.55 -2.32
CA ASP A 62 9.50 -1.26 -1.01
C ASP A 62 9.55 0.26 -0.74
N GLU A 63 9.25 0.64 0.51
CA GLU A 63 9.41 1.99 1.07
C GLU A 63 10.20 2.07 2.39
N SER A 64 10.95 1.01 2.71
CA SER A 64 11.83 0.91 3.89
C SER A 64 13.00 1.89 3.88
N LEU A 65 13.62 2.07 5.05
CA LEU A 65 14.64 3.10 5.31
C LEU A 65 15.97 2.84 4.59
N SER A 66 16.27 1.58 4.24
CA SER A 66 17.50 1.20 3.51
C SER A 66 17.60 1.86 2.14
N LEU A 67 16.45 2.09 1.48
CA LEU A 67 16.31 2.75 0.19
C LEU A 67 16.95 4.14 0.12
N LYS A 68 17.16 4.83 1.25
CA LYS A 68 17.92 6.10 1.29
C LYS A 68 19.39 5.94 0.89
N ARG A 69 19.92 4.72 0.86
CA ARG A 69 21.32 4.42 0.50
C ARG A 69 21.42 3.63 -0.81
N SER A 70 20.71 2.52 -0.89
CA SER A 70 20.66 1.61 -2.05
C SER A 70 19.98 2.23 -3.27
N ASP A 71 18.85 2.92 -3.06
CA ASP A 71 18.03 3.54 -4.11
C ASP A 71 17.86 5.06 -3.95
N ALA A 72 18.97 5.75 -3.64
CA ALA A 72 18.99 7.20 -3.42
C ALA A 72 18.55 8.05 -4.64
N LYS A 73 18.32 7.44 -5.80
CA LYS A 73 17.85 8.08 -7.05
C LYS A 73 16.45 7.61 -7.49
N ALA A 74 15.76 6.82 -6.68
CA ALA A 74 14.47 6.22 -7.02
C ALA A 74 14.46 5.44 -8.36
N ALA A 75 15.56 4.74 -8.65
CA ALA A 75 15.69 3.81 -9.76
C ALA A 75 14.54 2.80 -9.79
N ARG A 76 14.04 2.32 -8.64
CA ARG A 76 12.88 1.41 -8.58
C ARG A 76 11.60 2.03 -9.17
N VAL A 77 11.42 3.35 -9.02
CA VAL A 77 10.27 4.06 -9.59
C VAL A 77 10.44 4.23 -11.10
N ALA A 78 11.63 4.63 -11.56
CA ALA A 78 11.94 4.65 -12.99
C ALA A 78 11.73 3.27 -13.63
N ALA A 79 12.09 2.20 -12.91
CA ALA A 79 11.90 0.82 -13.29
C ALA A 79 10.42 0.48 -13.51
N ALA A 80 9.59 0.72 -12.50
CA ALA A 80 8.17 0.42 -12.52
C ALA A 80 7.45 1.24 -13.62
N LYS A 81 7.81 2.51 -13.82
CA LYS A 81 7.27 3.36 -14.89
C LYS A 81 7.57 2.78 -16.29
N GLU A 82 8.81 2.35 -16.53
CA GLU A 82 9.18 1.72 -17.80
C GLU A 82 8.51 0.34 -17.98
N LEU A 83 8.44 -0.48 -16.94
CA LEU A 83 7.77 -1.78 -17.01
C LEU A 83 6.26 -1.63 -17.28
N ALA A 84 5.58 -0.69 -16.64
CA ALA A 84 4.18 -0.38 -16.91
C ALA A 84 3.96 0.08 -18.37
N ARG A 85 4.89 0.89 -18.91
CA ARG A 85 4.87 1.28 -20.33
C ARG A 85 5.04 0.08 -21.26
N GLN A 86 6.00 -0.81 -20.97
CA GLN A 86 6.23 -2.01 -21.77
C GLN A 86 5.04 -2.97 -21.74
N MET A 87 4.41 -3.16 -20.56
CA MET A 87 3.18 -3.93 -20.41
C MET A 87 2.01 -3.31 -21.18
N GLN A 88 1.85 -1.97 -21.15
CA GLN A 88 0.84 -1.25 -21.93
C GLN A 88 1.03 -1.46 -23.44
N LEU A 89 2.28 -1.37 -23.94
CA LEU A 89 2.60 -1.59 -25.35
C LEU A 89 2.36 -3.04 -25.78
N ALA A 90 2.76 -4.02 -24.95
CA ALA A 90 2.50 -5.43 -25.20
C ALA A 90 0.99 -5.72 -25.26
N ALA A 91 0.23 -5.26 -24.26
CA ALA A 91 -1.23 -5.41 -24.20
C ALA A 91 -1.91 -4.82 -25.46
N ALA A 92 -1.53 -3.61 -25.87
CA ALA A 92 -2.07 -2.95 -27.06
C ALA A 92 -1.68 -3.65 -28.38
N ARG A 93 -0.46 -4.19 -28.48
CA ARG A 93 0.02 -4.97 -29.63
C ARG A 93 -0.76 -6.29 -29.76
N ASP A 94 -0.92 -6.99 -28.65
CA ASP A 94 -1.47 -8.35 -28.59
C ASP A 94 -3.00 -8.37 -28.43
N GLY A 95 -3.65 -7.21 -28.38
CA GLY A 95 -5.10 -7.08 -28.25
C GLY A 95 -5.63 -7.66 -26.95
N ALA A 96 -4.90 -7.47 -25.84
CA ALA A 96 -5.23 -7.95 -24.51
C ALA A 96 -5.42 -6.79 -23.53
N THR A 97 -6.13 -7.02 -22.43
CA THR A 97 -6.29 -6.05 -21.34
C THR A 97 -5.44 -6.46 -20.14
N VAL A 98 -4.47 -5.64 -19.75
CA VAL A 98 -3.68 -5.85 -18.53
C VAL A 98 -4.10 -4.83 -17.48
N ASP A 99 -4.67 -5.29 -16.37
CA ASP A 99 -4.93 -4.44 -15.21
C ASP A 99 -3.69 -4.38 -14.32
N LEU A 100 -3.29 -3.19 -13.90
CA LEU A 100 -2.19 -2.96 -12.98
C LEU A 100 -2.70 -2.33 -11.68
N SER A 101 -2.24 -2.83 -10.54
CA SER A 101 -2.29 -2.12 -9.26
C SER A 101 -0.87 -1.87 -8.75
N VAL A 102 -0.68 -0.78 -8.00
CA VAL A 102 0.57 -0.42 -7.35
C VAL A 102 0.32 -0.37 -5.84
N ALA A 103 1.09 -1.11 -5.07
CA ALA A 103 1.10 -1.07 -3.62
C ALA A 103 2.51 -0.84 -3.09
N ALA A 104 2.62 -0.18 -1.94
CA ALA A 104 3.87 0.01 -1.21
C ALA A 104 3.88 -0.83 0.07
N PHE A 105 5.07 -1.24 0.53
CA PHE A 105 5.25 -1.94 1.80
C PHE A 105 6.50 -1.51 2.56
N ALA A 106 6.39 -1.54 3.89
CA ALA A 106 7.51 -1.52 4.84
C ALA A 106 7.10 -2.27 6.11
N GLU A 107 6.77 -1.59 7.21
CA GLU A 107 6.07 -2.21 8.36
C GLU A 107 4.58 -2.50 8.09
N ASN A 108 3.98 -1.85 7.09
CA ASN A 108 2.58 -1.98 6.70
C ASN A 108 2.47 -2.13 5.18
N TYR A 109 1.32 -2.60 4.68
CA TYR A 109 0.96 -2.62 3.26
C TYR A 109 -0.01 -1.47 2.94
N ARG A 110 0.17 -0.78 1.81
CA ARG A 110 -0.70 0.32 1.37
C ARG A 110 -0.90 0.30 -0.14
N VAL A 111 -2.14 0.30 -0.61
CA VAL A 111 -2.46 0.52 -2.03
C VAL A 111 -2.19 1.98 -2.39
N ILE A 112 -1.46 2.20 -3.48
CA ILE A 112 -1.07 3.52 -4.01
C ILE A 112 -1.89 3.83 -5.26
N THR A 113 -2.06 2.83 -6.13
CA THR A 113 -2.94 2.87 -7.30
C THR A 113 -3.76 1.60 -7.31
N ASP A 114 -5.09 1.74 -7.24
CA ASP A 114 -6.02 0.61 -7.36
C ASP A 114 -6.03 0.05 -8.80
N TRP A 115 -6.65 -1.11 -8.99
CA TRP A 115 -6.68 -1.87 -10.23
C TRP A 115 -7.13 -1.05 -11.45
N THR A 116 -6.15 -0.65 -12.27
CA THR A 116 -6.30 0.23 -13.42
C THR A 116 -5.94 -0.50 -14.71
N ALA A 117 -6.86 -0.56 -15.68
CA ALA A 117 -6.57 -1.12 -17.00
C ALA A 117 -5.49 -0.27 -17.70
N LEU A 118 -4.37 -0.88 -18.10
CA LEU A 118 -3.26 -0.20 -18.76
C LEU A 118 -3.62 0.19 -20.20
N SER A 119 -3.55 1.50 -20.47
CA SER A 119 -3.80 2.12 -21.76
C SER A 119 -2.91 3.36 -21.91
N ALA A 120 -2.85 3.96 -23.09
CA ALA A 120 -2.14 5.22 -23.29
C ALA A 120 -2.68 6.35 -22.40
N ASP A 121 -3.99 6.34 -22.13
CA ASP A 121 -4.70 7.40 -21.38
C ASP A 121 -4.60 7.22 -19.85
N SER A 122 -4.46 5.98 -19.37
CA SER A 122 -4.37 5.65 -17.93
C SER A 122 -2.93 5.54 -17.41
N LEU A 123 -1.94 5.33 -18.29
CA LEU A 123 -0.53 5.29 -17.92
C LEU A 123 -0.02 6.55 -17.18
N PRO A 124 -0.48 7.79 -17.48
CA PRO A 124 -0.15 8.98 -16.68
C PRO A 124 -0.54 8.85 -15.20
N THR A 125 -1.74 8.33 -14.88
CA THR A 125 -2.22 8.15 -13.50
C THR A 125 -1.40 7.09 -12.75
N VAL A 126 -1.04 5.99 -13.41
CA VAL A 126 -0.10 5.00 -12.86
C VAL A 126 1.27 5.63 -12.59
N ASN A 127 1.77 6.44 -13.53
CA ASN A 127 3.06 7.11 -13.39
C ASN A 127 3.07 8.16 -12.26
N GLU A 128 1.94 8.82 -12.00
CA GLU A 128 1.76 9.76 -10.88
C GLU A 128 1.79 9.02 -9.53
N GLY A 129 1.04 7.92 -9.40
CA GLY A 129 1.10 7.06 -8.21
C GLY A 129 2.51 6.52 -7.93
N LEU A 130 3.20 6.08 -8.98
CA LEU A 130 4.61 5.67 -8.90
C LEU A 130 5.55 6.83 -8.55
N ALA A 131 5.33 8.05 -9.07
CA ALA A 131 6.12 9.23 -8.74
C ALA A 131 6.01 9.60 -7.25
N GLY A 132 4.84 9.41 -6.64
CA GLY A 132 4.65 9.59 -5.20
C GLY A 132 5.58 8.73 -4.34
N LEU A 133 6.04 7.59 -4.87
CA LEU A 133 6.96 6.68 -4.17
C LEU A 133 8.43 7.10 -4.24
N GLU A 134 8.81 8.11 -5.02
CA GLU A 134 10.22 8.56 -5.11
C GLU A 134 10.73 9.06 -3.75
N ALA A 135 9.85 9.66 -2.94
CA ALA A 135 10.12 10.10 -1.57
C ALA A 135 9.77 9.06 -0.48
N SER A 136 9.11 7.95 -0.82
CA SER A 136 8.74 6.87 0.11
C SER A 136 9.94 5.98 0.44
N ASN A 137 10.72 6.38 1.44
CA ASN A 137 11.90 5.65 1.95
C ASN A 137 12.10 5.82 3.46
N THR A 138 11.00 5.86 4.21
CA THR A 138 10.97 6.15 5.66
C THR A 138 10.42 5.02 6.51
N GLY A 139 9.92 3.94 5.90
CA GLY A 139 9.41 2.78 6.63
C GLY A 139 10.52 2.11 7.44
N ARG A 140 10.18 1.62 8.64
CA ARG A 140 11.17 1.13 9.61
C ARG A 140 11.60 -0.31 9.35
N ASP A 141 10.70 -1.10 8.78
CA ASP A 141 10.88 -2.54 8.54
C ASP A 141 10.86 -2.86 7.06
N THR A 142 11.29 -4.08 6.74
CA THR A 142 11.15 -4.69 5.43
C THR A 142 10.30 -5.97 5.57
N ASP A 143 9.03 -5.83 5.94
CA ASP A 143 8.15 -6.95 6.33
C ASP A 143 7.56 -7.68 5.11
N TYR A 144 8.32 -8.65 4.60
CA TYR A 144 7.90 -9.50 3.49
C TYR A 144 6.60 -10.29 3.78
N ALA A 145 6.37 -10.71 5.04
CA ALA A 145 5.24 -11.57 5.37
C ALA A 145 3.92 -10.79 5.32
N THR A 146 3.89 -9.59 5.91
CA THR A 146 2.77 -8.66 5.75
C THR A 146 2.60 -8.26 4.29
N ALA A 147 3.67 -7.95 3.56
CA ALA A 147 3.59 -7.51 2.18
C ALA A 147 2.97 -8.57 1.25
N LEU A 148 3.46 -9.81 1.30
CA LEU A 148 3.00 -10.90 0.45
C LEU A 148 1.60 -11.42 0.82
N ALA A 149 1.23 -11.41 2.11
CA ALA A 149 -0.11 -11.81 2.54
C ALA A 149 -1.19 -10.84 2.03
N ASN A 150 -0.99 -9.52 2.17
CA ASN A 150 -1.94 -8.53 1.65
C ASN A 150 -1.90 -8.45 0.10
N ALA A 151 -0.76 -8.74 -0.53
CA ALA A 151 -0.68 -8.89 -1.99
C ALA A 151 -1.51 -10.09 -2.49
N ALA A 152 -1.47 -11.23 -1.79
CA ALA A 152 -2.32 -12.38 -2.08
C ALA A 152 -3.80 -12.05 -1.94
N GLU A 153 -4.20 -11.35 -0.87
CA GLU A 153 -5.57 -10.89 -0.61
C GLU A 153 -6.08 -9.94 -1.72
N SER A 154 -5.27 -8.95 -2.13
CA SER A 154 -5.60 -8.03 -3.23
C SER A 154 -5.79 -8.75 -4.57
N LEU A 155 -4.93 -9.72 -4.88
CA LEU A 155 -5.06 -10.54 -6.08
C LEU A 155 -6.27 -11.47 -6.02
N ALA A 156 -6.56 -12.07 -4.86
CA ALA A 156 -7.73 -12.92 -4.66
C ALA A 156 -9.04 -12.14 -4.88
N ALA A 157 -9.17 -10.96 -4.29
CA ALA A 157 -10.31 -10.07 -4.45
C ALA A 157 -10.56 -9.63 -5.91
N LYS A 158 -9.53 -9.64 -6.75
CA LYS A 158 -9.61 -9.33 -8.18
C LYS A 158 -10.04 -10.52 -9.06
N ARG A 159 -10.00 -11.76 -8.55
CA ARG A 159 -10.43 -12.96 -9.29
C ARG A 159 -11.95 -12.97 -9.46
N LYS A 160 -12.43 -13.55 -10.56
CA LYS A 160 -13.85 -13.86 -10.77
C LYS A 160 -14.11 -15.31 -10.30
N PRO A 161 -15.07 -15.57 -9.39
CA PRO A 161 -15.31 -16.91 -8.83
C PRO A 161 -15.49 -18.02 -9.89
N ASP A 162 -16.32 -17.77 -10.90
CA ASP A 162 -16.68 -18.77 -11.93
C ASP A 162 -15.76 -18.81 -13.16
N ALA A 163 -14.63 -18.07 -13.13
CA ALA A 163 -13.71 -18.00 -14.27
C ALA A 163 -12.60 -19.06 -14.22
N ALA A 164 -11.97 -19.28 -15.38
CA ALA A 164 -10.63 -19.88 -15.43
C ALA A 164 -9.68 -19.11 -14.48
N PRO A 165 -8.65 -19.75 -13.89
CA PRO A 165 -7.66 -19.02 -13.10
C PRO A 165 -7.09 -17.88 -13.94
N GLY A 166 -7.25 -16.65 -13.45
CA GLY A 166 -6.81 -15.45 -14.13
C GLY A 166 -5.29 -15.41 -14.25
N CYS A 167 -4.79 -14.79 -15.31
CA CYS A 167 -3.36 -14.62 -15.51
C CYS A 167 -2.85 -13.55 -14.53
N GLN A 168 -2.36 -13.98 -13.37
CA GLN A 168 -1.98 -13.10 -12.26
C GLN A 168 -0.47 -13.10 -12.01
N MET A 169 0.10 -11.92 -11.75
CA MET A 169 1.53 -11.76 -11.45
C MET A 169 1.77 -10.71 -10.36
N ILE A 170 2.73 -10.97 -9.48
CA ILE A 170 3.34 -9.97 -8.60
C ILE A 170 4.69 -9.58 -9.22
N VAL A 171 4.97 -8.28 -9.33
CA VAL A 171 6.32 -7.77 -9.58
C VAL A 171 6.77 -7.03 -8.33
N TRP A 172 7.74 -7.60 -7.63
CA TRP A 172 8.16 -7.19 -6.30
C TRP A 172 9.54 -6.55 -6.33
N PHE A 173 9.60 -5.29 -5.92
CA PHE A 173 10.81 -4.47 -5.89
C PHE A 173 11.25 -4.27 -4.44
N THR A 174 12.48 -4.65 -4.09
CA THR A 174 13.08 -4.39 -2.78
C THR A 174 14.60 -4.38 -2.86
N ASP A 175 15.24 -3.58 -2.00
CA ASP A 175 16.70 -3.47 -1.84
C ASP A 175 17.22 -4.26 -0.63
N GLY A 176 16.40 -4.38 0.42
CA GLY A 176 16.78 -4.92 1.71
C GLY A 176 16.32 -6.36 1.91
N ALA A 177 17.11 -7.15 2.62
CA ALA A 177 16.65 -8.43 3.15
C ALA A 177 15.56 -8.22 4.21
N LEU A 178 14.65 -9.19 4.37
CA LEU A 178 13.66 -9.26 5.46
C LEU A 178 14.29 -8.89 6.81
N ASP A 179 14.00 -7.70 7.35
CA ASP A 179 14.54 -7.21 8.63
C ASP A 179 13.49 -6.33 9.34
N PHE A 180 13.65 -6.21 10.65
CA PHE A 180 12.77 -5.44 11.51
C PHE A 180 13.60 -4.56 12.45
N ASP A 181 13.29 -3.26 12.52
CA ASP A 181 13.98 -2.34 13.42
C ASP A 181 13.45 -2.50 14.85
N TYR A 182 14.31 -2.92 15.79
CA TYR A 182 13.96 -3.16 17.20
C TYR A 182 14.17 -1.96 18.14
N GLN A 183 14.64 -0.81 17.63
CA GLN A 183 14.91 0.34 18.50
C GLN A 183 13.60 0.98 18.98
N ASN A 184 13.34 1.00 20.29
CA ASN A 184 12.16 1.66 20.87
C ASN A 184 10.81 1.17 20.28
N ARG A 185 10.62 -0.14 20.08
CA ARG A 185 9.34 -0.70 19.55
C ARG A 185 8.38 -1.14 20.65
N GLY A 186 8.86 -1.77 21.72
CA GLY A 186 8.00 -2.47 22.66
C GLY A 186 7.45 -3.76 22.07
N GLN A 187 6.18 -4.05 22.36
CA GLN A 187 5.43 -5.16 21.77
C GLN A 187 4.91 -4.76 20.38
N VAL A 188 5.00 -5.67 19.40
CA VAL A 188 4.51 -5.41 18.04
C VAL A 188 3.55 -6.54 17.64
N ASP A 189 2.26 -6.21 17.55
CA ASP A 189 1.24 -7.18 17.12
C ASP A 189 1.35 -7.43 15.60
N LYS A 190 1.79 -8.63 15.23
CA LYS A 190 1.91 -9.12 13.85
C LYS A 190 1.23 -10.46 13.74
N GLU A 191 0.48 -10.68 12.67
CA GLU A 191 -0.31 -11.91 12.52
C GLU A 191 0.52 -13.21 12.52
N PHE A 192 1.74 -13.16 11.98
CA PHE A 192 2.69 -14.28 11.97
C PHE A 192 3.51 -14.41 13.26
N ALA A 193 3.39 -13.46 14.20
CA ALA A 193 4.12 -13.41 15.46
C ALA A 193 3.28 -12.66 16.53
N PRO A 194 2.12 -13.22 16.92
CA PRO A 194 1.24 -12.57 17.89
C PRO A 194 1.95 -12.41 19.24
N ASP A 195 1.64 -11.31 19.94
CA ASP A 195 2.20 -10.93 21.24
C ASP A 195 3.74 -10.76 21.31
N GLN A 196 4.46 -10.85 20.21
CA GLN A 196 5.93 -10.84 20.18
C GLN A 196 6.51 -9.45 20.55
N GLU A 197 7.45 -9.44 21.50
CA GLU A 197 8.29 -8.27 21.78
C GLU A 197 9.30 -8.05 20.64
N LEU A 198 9.70 -6.80 20.42
CA LEU A 198 10.74 -6.43 19.44
C LEU A 198 11.70 -5.39 20.04
N ASN A 199 12.36 -5.75 21.15
CA ASN A 199 13.19 -4.83 21.94
C ASN A 199 14.70 -5.11 21.81
N SER A 200 15.09 -6.24 21.21
CA SER A 200 16.47 -6.71 21.14
C SER A 200 16.84 -7.32 19.78
N PRO A 201 18.14 -7.52 19.49
CA PRO A 201 18.58 -8.27 18.31
C PRO A 201 18.10 -9.72 18.28
N ALA A 202 17.86 -10.33 19.44
CA ALA A 202 17.33 -11.70 19.53
C ALA A 202 15.86 -11.73 19.09
N ASP A 203 15.07 -10.75 19.53
CA ASP A 203 13.67 -10.58 19.13
C ASP A 203 13.53 -10.33 17.63
N ARG A 204 14.40 -9.47 17.07
CA ARG A 204 14.47 -9.26 15.61
C ARG A 204 14.72 -10.58 14.88
N ASN A 205 15.63 -11.42 15.36
CA ASN A 205 15.91 -12.70 14.73
C ASN A 205 14.73 -13.68 14.87
N ALA A 206 13.99 -13.65 15.99
CA ALA A 206 12.74 -14.39 16.17
C ALA A 206 11.66 -13.92 15.18
N MET A 207 11.46 -12.60 15.04
CA MET A 207 10.54 -11.98 14.09
C MET A 207 10.85 -12.36 12.63
N LYS A 208 12.13 -12.28 12.22
CA LYS A 208 12.58 -12.72 10.89
C LYS A 208 12.23 -14.18 10.64
N LYS A 209 12.51 -15.06 11.61
CA LYS A 209 12.22 -16.49 11.52
C LYS A 209 10.72 -16.77 11.45
N ALA A 210 9.90 -16.07 12.23
CA ALA A 210 8.44 -16.21 12.21
C ALA A 210 7.85 -15.75 10.86
N ALA A 211 8.30 -14.60 10.34
CA ALA A 211 7.93 -14.12 9.01
C ALA A 211 8.35 -15.09 7.89
N GLU A 212 9.59 -15.60 7.93
CA GLU A 212 10.07 -16.63 7.00
C GLU A 212 9.23 -17.91 7.08
N GLN A 213 8.91 -18.39 8.29
CA GLN A 213 8.07 -19.57 8.48
C GLN A 213 6.66 -19.38 7.94
N ALA A 214 6.01 -18.24 8.15
CA ALA A 214 4.68 -17.94 7.62
C ALA A 214 4.64 -17.93 6.08
N ILE A 215 5.72 -17.47 5.42
CA ILE A 215 5.82 -17.48 3.97
C ILE A 215 6.17 -18.88 3.42
N CYS A 216 7.19 -19.53 4.01
CA CYS A 216 7.93 -20.63 3.41
C CYS A 216 7.62 -22.03 3.96
N ARG A 217 6.82 -22.17 5.02
CA ARG A 217 6.32 -23.48 5.45
C ARG A 217 5.50 -24.15 4.34
N PRO A 218 5.34 -25.49 4.33
CA PRO A 218 4.37 -26.16 3.47
C PRO A 218 2.98 -25.51 3.58
N GLY A 219 2.41 -25.13 2.43
CA GLY A 219 1.12 -24.45 2.35
C GLY A 219 1.10 -23.00 2.88
N GLY A 220 2.25 -22.41 3.20
CA GLY A 220 2.39 -21.00 3.59
C GLY A 220 2.09 -20.02 2.45
N THR A 221 2.29 -18.72 2.67
CA THR A 221 1.92 -17.67 1.71
C THR A 221 2.51 -17.88 0.31
N ALA A 222 3.73 -18.43 0.21
CA ALA A 222 4.33 -18.76 -1.08
C ALA A 222 3.54 -19.86 -1.82
N ASP A 223 3.20 -20.97 -1.15
CA ASP A 223 2.41 -22.05 -1.75
C ASP A 223 0.95 -21.62 -2.04
N GLN A 224 0.36 -20.70 -1.26
CA GLN A 224 -0.96 -20.11 -1.54
C GLN A 224 -0.98 -19.30 -2.85
N LEU A 225 0.02 -18.43 -3.05
CA LEU A 225 0.19 -17.67 -4.29
C LEU A 225 0.38 -18.61 -5.49
N ARG A 226 1.29 -19.58 -5.37
CA ARG A 226 1.64 -20.52 -6.45
C ARG A 226 0.49 -21.46 -6.81
N SER A 227 -0.24 -22.00 -5.82
CA SER A 227 -1.43 -22.83 -6.04
C SER A 227 -2.60 -22.05 -6.66
N SER A 228 -2.64 -20.73 -6.46
CA SER A 228 -3.58 -19.81 -7.13
C SER A 228 -3.19 -19.49 -8.58
N GLY A 229 -2.02 -19.93 -9.05
CA GLY A 229 -1.47 -19.59 -10.37
C GLY A 229 -0.81 -18.20 -10.45
N VAL A 230 -0.52 -17.56 -9.30
CA VAL A 230 0.17 -16.26 -9.28
C VAL A 230 1.67 -16.47 -9.52
N ILE A 231 2.19 -15.83 -10.56
CA ILE A 231 3.63 -15.81 -10.88
C ILE A 231 4.30 -14.69 -10.07
N THR A 232 5.42 -14.97 -9.41
CA THR A 232 6.14 -13.98 -8.60
C THR A 232 7.46 -13.59 -9.27
N VAL A 233 7.57 -12.36 -9.75
CA VAL A 233 8.80 -11.78 -10.29
C VAL A 233 9.42 -10.88 -9.22
N ALA A 234 10.60 -11.25 -8.73
CA ALA A 234 11.30 -10.54 -7.67
C ALA A 234 12.52 -9.79 -8.24
N ILE A 235 12.65 -8.50 -7.92
CA ILE A 235 13.67 -7.58 -8.42
C ILE A 235 14.47 -7.04 -7.23
N GLY A 236 15.68 -7.58 -7.04
CA GLY A 236 16.60 -7.20 -5.97
C GLY A 236 17.46 -6.00 -6.38
N LEU A 237 17.35 -4.89 -5.66
CA LEU A 237 17.92 -3.58 -5.99
C LEU A 237 19.17 -3.26 -5.18
N ASP A 238 20.35 -3.78 -5.54
CA ASP A 238 21.60 -3.21 -4.99
C ASP A 238 22.90 -3.54 -5.76
N ALA A 239 23.74 -2.50 -5.87
CA ALA A 239 25.14 -2.55 -6.29
C ALA A 239 26.12 -2.91 -5.15
N GLN A 240 25.73 -2.80 -3.87
CA GLN A 240 26.62 -2.97 -2.71
C GLN A 240 26.29 -4.14 -1.77
N ALA A 241 25.05 -4.63 -1.70
CA ALA A 241 24.68 -5.81 -0.90
C ALA A 241 25.36 -7.10 -1.37
N ASN A 242 25.49 -8.07 -0.46
CA ASN A 242 26.02 -9.38 -0.81
C ASN A 242 24.97 -10.16 -1.61
N PRO A 243 25.37 -10.98 -2.60
CA PRO A 243 24.42 -11.82 -3.34
C PRO A 243 23.55 -12.70 -2.43
N SER A 244 24.10 -13.15 -1.29
CA SER A 244 23.43 -13.97 -0.29
C SER A 244 22.23 -13.31 0.37
N ASP A 245 22.19 -11.98 0.43
CA ASP A 245 21.17 -11.23 1.17
C ASP A 245 19.80 -11.36 0.47
N PHE A 246 19.81 -11.63 -0.84
CA PHE A 246 18.63 -11.91 -1.66
C PHE A 246 18.22 -13.40 -1.69
N ASN A 247 18.94 -14.32 -1.03
CA ASN A 247 18.66 -15.76 -1.12
C ASN A 247 17.23 -16.11 -0.67
N LEU A 248 16.69 -15.46 0.37
CA LEU A 248 15.31 -15.69 0.81
C LEU A 248 14.30 -15.16 -0.22
N MET A 249 14.50 -13.94 -0.71
CA MET A 249 13.67 -13.32 -1.76
C MET A 249 13.62 -14.18 -3.03
N GLN A 250 14.78 -14.68 -3.46
CA GLN A 250 14.88 -15.61 -4.57
C GLN A 250 14.12 -16.92 -4.28
N ALA A 251 14.34 -17.56 -3.13
CA ALA A 251 13.63 -18.79 -2.77
C ALA A 251 12.10 -18.60 -2.73
N ILE A 252 11.61 -17.43 -2.27
CA ILE A 252 10.18 -17.09 -2.31
C ILE A 252 9.67 -17.03 -3.75
N ALA A 253 10.40 -16.39 -4.67
CA ALA A 253 9.98 -16.23 -6.05
C ALA A 253 10.10 -17.52 -6.89
N THR A 254 11.25 -18.19 -6.85
CA THR A 254 11.60 -19.34 -7.71
C THR A 254 11.50 -20.69 -7.00
N GLY A 255 11.11 -20.72 -5.73
CA GLY A 255 11.04 -21.94 -4.89
C GLY A 255 12.38 -22.39 -4.31
N LYS A 256 13.51 -21.98 -4.90
CA LYS A 256 14.88 -22.43 -4.58
C LYS A 256 15.90 -21.31 -4.74
N SER A 257 16.91 -21.23 -3.87
CA SER A 257 18.02 -20.28 -3.97
C SER A 257 19.41 -20.94 -3.95
N PRO A 258 20.46 -20.23 -4.40
CA PRO A 258 21.84 -20.69 -4.26
C PRO A 258 22.17 -21.05 -2.81
N GLY A 259 23.00 -22.07 -2.62
CA GLY A 259 23.31 -22.59 -1.27
C GLY A 259 22.26 -23.54 -0.69
N GLY A 260 21.21 -23.90 -1.44
CA GLY A 260 20.24 -24.93 -1.05
C GLY A 260 19.05 -24.44 -0.23
N GLY A 261 18.83 -23.13 -0.17
CA GLY A 261 17.60 -22.57 0.42
C GLY A 261 16.37 -22.97 -0.40
N THR A 262 15.28 -23.31 0.29
CA THR A 262 13.98 -23.66 -0.31
C THR A 262 12.87 -22.93 0.41
N CYS A 263 11.77 -22.64 -0.28
CA CYS A 263 10.62 -21.96 0.29
C CYS A 263 9.34 -22.49 -0.33
N GLY A 264 8.42 -23.02 0.48
CA GLY A 264 7.22 -23.74 0.04
C GLY A 264 7.53 -25.14 -0.53
N THR A 265 6.49 -25.85 -0.91
CA THR A 265 6.54 -27.21 -1.50
C THR A 265 6.25 -27.21 -3.00
N ILE A 266 5.51 -26.22 -3.50
CA ILE A 266 5.21 -26.07 -4.91
C ILE A 266 6.41 -25.39 -5.58
N THR A 267 7.29 -26.17 -6.21
CA THR A 267 8.51 -25.68 -6.88
C THR A 267 8.60 -26.05 -8.36
N ASP A 268 7.62 -26.81 -8.87
CA ASP A 268 7.51 -27.20 -10.28
C ASP A 268 6.07 -26.94 -10.78
N PRO A 269 5.88 -26.38 -12.00
CA PRO A 269 6.92 -25.73 -12.80
C PRO A 269 7.48 -24.49 -12.08
N VAL A 270 8.73 -24.10 -12.35
CA VAL A 270 9.47 -23.05 -11.60
C VAL A 270 8.57 -21.82 -11.34
N PRO A 271 8.23 -21.44 -10.10
CA PRO A 271 7.00 -20.68 -9.87
C PRO A 271 7.06 -19.19 -10.28
N GLY A 272 8.26 -18.66 -10.46
CA GLY A 272 8.51 -17.24 -10.63
C GLY A 272 9.94 -16.99 -11.12
N ALA A 273 10.35 -15.73 -11.07
CA ALA A 273 11.65 -15.28 -11.55
C ALA A 273 12.32 -14.38 -10.52
N PHE A 274 13.65 -14.39 -10.48
CA PHE A 274 14.43 -13.45 -9.67
C PHE A 274 15.48 -12.75 -10.55
N TYR A 275 15.49 -11.43 -10.50
CA TYR A 275 16.45 -10.58 -11.21
C TYR A 275 17.18 -9.69 -10.20
N ARG A 276 18.50 -9.80 -10.14
CA ARG A 276 19.33 -8.84 -9.40
C ARG A 276 19.72 -7.69 -10.30
N VAL A 277 19.63 -6.48 -9.77
CA VAL A 277 19.85 -5.23 -10.50
C VAL A 277 20.91 -4.41 -9.79
N THR A 278 22.06 -4.25 -10.46
CA THR A 278 23.21 -3.47 -9.98
C THR A 278 23.29 -2.07 -10.61
N ASP A 279 22.59 -1.84 -11.72
CA ASP A 279 22.48 -0.52 -12.38
C ASP A 279 21.17 -0.40 -13.19
N ILE A 280 20.82 0.84 -13.54
CA ILE A 280 19.59 1.19 -14.27
C ILE A 280 19.58 0.59 -15.69
N ASP A 281 20.73 0.45 -16.34
CA ASP A 281 20.79 -0.13 -17.68
C ASP A 281 20.45 -1.64 -17.61
N SER A 282 21.02 -2.39 -16.67
CA SER A 282 20.71 -3.82 -16.42
C SER A 282 19.24 -4.07 -16.09
N LEU A 283 18.56 -3.10 -15.47
CA LEU A 283 17.13 -3.13 -15.18
C LEU A 283 16.28 -3.04 -16.46
N VAL A 284 16.65 -2.15 -17.38
CA VAL A 284 16.02 -2.03 -18.71
C VAL A 284 16.26 -3.31 -19.53
N TRP A 285 17.44 -3.94 -19.43
CA TRP A 285 17.71 -5.26 -20.04
C TRP A 285 16.87 -6.40 -19.42
N ALA A 286 16.71 -6.43 -18.10
CA ALA A 286 15.86 -7.42 -17.43
C ALA A 286 14.40 -7.28 -17.87
N PHE A 287 13.88 -6.04 -18.00
CA PHE A 287 12.52 -5.79 -18.49
C PHE A 287 12.32 -6.07 -19.97
N ALA A 288 13.35 -5.90 -20.80
CA ALA A 288 13.31 -6.42 -22.16
C ALA A 288 12.96 -7.91 -22.12
N ARG A 289 13.66 -8.70 -21.29
CA ARG A 289 13.45 -10.15 -21.15
C ARG A 289 12.07 -10.52 -20.60
N LEU A 290 11.47 -9.71 -19.72
CA LEU A 290 10.08 -9.91 -19.25
C LEU A 290 9.02 -9.87 -20.38
N GLY A 291 9.34 -9.27 -21.54
CA GLY A 291 8.43 -9.19 -22.69
C GLY A 291 8.20 -10.50 -23.47
N GLY A 292 8.72 -11.63 -22.96
CA GLY A 292 8.65 -12.95 -23.61
C GLY A 292 9.76 -13.16 -24.64
N GLY A 293 10.34 -14.36 -24.65
CA GLY A 293 11.35 -14.81 -25.62
C GLY A 293 12.72 -14.11 -25.55
N THR A 294 13.74 -14.77 -26.10
CA THR A 294 15.06 -14.17 -26.32
C THR A 294 15.07 -13.42 -27.66
N GLY A 295 15.21 -12.10 -27.62
CA GLY A 295 15.45 -11.30 -28.82
C GLY A 295 16.85 -11.55 -29.40
N LEU A 296 17.15 -10.92 -30.54
CA LEU A 296 18.47 -11.02 -31.15
C LEU A 296 19.50 -10.23 -30.32
N GLU A 297 20.10 -10.88 -29.33
CA GLU A 297 21.19 -10.35 -28.54
C GLU A 297 22.52 -10.41 -29.32
N THR A 298 23.15 -9.26 -29.57
CA THR A 298 24.45 -9.19 -30.25
C THR A 298 25.38 -8.16 -29.62
N ARG A 299 26.67 -8.54 -29.51
CA ARG A 299 27.78 -7.64 -29.14
C ARG A 299 28.60 -7.23 -30.36
N ARG A 300 28.99 -5.96 -30.45
CA ARG A 300 29.82 -5.37 -31.51
C ARG A 300 30.77 -4.31 -30.91
N GLY A 301 31.66 -3.76 -31.74
CA GLY A 301 32.39 -2.53 -31.41
C GLY A 301 31.64 -1.28 -31.89
N ALA A 302 32.10 -0.11 -31.49
CA ALA A 302 31.67 1.17 -32.07
C ALA A 302 32.54 1.59 -33.28
N CYS A 303 32.03 2.46 -34.14
CA CYS A 303 32.79 3.00 -35.28
C CYS A 303 33.45 4.34 -34.95
N ALA A 304 34.66 4.57 -35.49
CA ALA A 304 35.42 5.80 -35.31
C ALA A 304 35.04 6.92 -36.30
N GLY A 305 35.42 8.16 -35.97
CA GLY A 305 35.42 9.32 -36.87
C GLY A 305 34.03 9.74 -37.38
N ASN A 306 32.98 9.48 -36.60
CA ASN A 306 31.57 9.70 -36.93
C ASN A 306 31.07 8.96 -38.20
N ARG A 307 31.77 7.92 -38.68
CA ARG A 307 31.41 7.17 -39.90
C ARG A 307 30.80 5.81 -39.56
N VAL A 308 29.76 5.40 -40.29
CA VAL A 308 29.22 4.04 -40.14
C VAL A 308 30.16 3.02 -40.79
N CYS A 309 30.58 2.06 -39.98
CA CYS A 309 31.38 0.90 -40.36
C CYS A 309 30.49 -0.36 -40.51
N ASP A 310 30.98 -1.38 -41.21
CA ASP A 310 30.13 -2.50 -41.65
C ASP A 310 30.11 -3.69 -40.67
N ASP A 311 31.19 -3.80 -39.91
CA ASP A 311 31.50 -4.76 -38.85
C ASP A 311 30.74 -4.45 -37.55
N ALA A 312 30.55 -3.18 -37.19
CA ALA A 312 29.77 -2.76 -36.02
C ALA A 312 28.24 -2.90 -36.15
N LYS A 313 27.72 -3.26 -37.32
CA LYS A 313 26.27 -3.30 -37.59
C LYS A 313 25.57 -4.42 -36.82
N HIS A 314 24.69 -4.03 -35.90
CA HIS A 314 23.65 -4.88 -35.32
C HIS A 314 22.50 -5.00 -36.34
N ARG A 315 22.62 -5.97 -37.26
CA ARG A 315 21.70 -6.17 -38.39
C ARG A 315 20.46 -6.98 -38.00
N PHE A 316 19.32 -6.61 -38.57
CA PHE A 316 18.07 -7.36 -38.50
C PHE A 316 17.29 -7.24 -39.81
N VAL A 317 16.37 -8.16 -40.08
CA VAL A 317 15.65 -8.28 -41.35
C VAL A 317 14.16 -8.30 -41.12
N LEU A 318 13.45 -7.37 -41.75
CA LEU A 318 12.00 -7.20 -41.64
C LEU A 318 11.29 -7.57 -42.94
N ASP A 319 10.13 -8.20 -42.82
CA ASP A 319 9.20 -8.47 -43.92
C ASP A 319 7.74 -8.29 -43.48
N ARG A 320 6.78 -8.82 -44.26
CA ARG A 320 5.34 -8.68 -44.00
C ARG A 320 4.81 -9.47 -42.80
N SER A 321 5.60 -10.37 -42.21
CA SER A 321 5.23 -11.08 -40.97
C SER A 321 5.51 -10.27 -39.71
N VAL A 322 6.21 -9.12 -39.83
CA VAL A 322 6.57 -8.25 -38.71
C VAL A 322 5.61 -7.07 -38.61
N SER A 323 5.03 -6.85 -37.44
CA SER A 323 4.14 -5.73 -37.10
C SER A 323 4.87 -4.56 -36.41
N SER A 324 5.87 -4.85 -35.57
CA SER A 324 6.67 -3.86 -34.85
C SER A 324 8.05 -4.39 -34.45
N VAL A 325 8.97 -3.49 -34.09
CA VAL A 325 10.30 -3.81 -33.55
C VAL A 325 10.55 -2.96 -32.31
N SER A 326 11.01 -3.59 -31.23
CA SER A 326 11.58 -2.89 -30.07
C SER A 326 13.07 -3.20 -29.99
N ILE A 327 13.89 -2.17 -29.79
CA ILE A 327 15.34 -2.30 -29.64
C ILE A 327 15.74 -1.62 -28.35
N ILE A 328 16.49 -2.35 -27.52
CA ILE A 328 17.25 -1.79 -26.40
C ILE A 328 18.72 -2.05 -26.70
N ALA A 329 19.54 -1.01 -26.63
CA ALA A 329 20.97 -1.14 -26.88
C ALA A 329 21.77 -0.20 -25.99
N ASP A 330 22.99 -0.59 -25.65
CA ASP A 330 23.91 0.19 -24.83
C ASP A 330 25.36 0.10 -25.31
N ALA A 331 26.22 0.84 -24.63
CA ALA A 331 27.66 0.86 -24.86
C ALA A 331 28.44 0.92 -23.54
N THR A 332 29.66 0.39 -23.52
CA THR A 332 30.53 0.45 -22.33
C THR A 332 30.90 1.88 -21.94
N THR A 333 31.00 2.78 -22.93
CA THR A 333 31.37 4.20 -22.78
C THR A 333 30.24 5.15 -23.20
N PRO A 334 30.01 6.26 -22.47
CA PRO A 334 29.01 7.27 -22.87
C PRO A 334 29.49 8.10 -24.07
N GLY A 335 28.58 8.90 -24.65
CA GLY A 335 28.92 9.87 -25.69
C GLY A 335 28.97 9.33 -27.13
N LEU A 336 28.62 8.05 -27.33
CA LEU A 336 28.43 7.50 -28.67
C LEU A 336 27.08 7.95 -29.26
N THR A 337 27.05 8.14 -30.58
CA THR A 337 25.83 8.47 -31.32
C THR A 337 25.20 7.21 -31.92
N PRO A 338 23.96 6.83 -31.56
CA PRO A 338 23.25 5.76 -32.25
C PRO A 338 22.84 6.21 -33.65
N VAL A 339 23.00 5.33 -34.63
CA VAL A 339 22.66 5.53 -36.04
C VAL A 339 21.84 4.35 -36.53
N LEU A 340 20.63 4.60 -36.97
CA LEU A 340 19.77 3.62 -37.62
C LEU A 340 20.00 3.68 -39.13
N VAL A 341 20.30 2.55 -39.75
CA VAL A 341 20.50 2.41 -41.19
C VAL A 341 19.31 1.67 -41.77
N SER A 342 18.59 2.30 -42.70
CA SER A 342 17.42 1.72 -43.36
C SER A 342 17.78 0.85 -44.58
N PRO A 343 16.83 0.08 -45.17
CA PRO A 343 17.12 -0.87 -46.24
C PRO A 343 17.69 -0.29 -47.54
N ASP A 344 17.40 0.98 -47.82
CA ASP A 344 18.00 1.78 -48.91
C ASP A 344 19.48 2.15 -48.64
N GLY A 345 19.94 2.02 -47.39
CA GLY A 345 21.27 2.40 -46.94
C GLY A 345 21.38 3.82 -46.38
N SER A 346 20.29 4.59 -46.25
CA SER A 346 20.36 5.93 -45.65
C SER A 346 20.61 5.87 -44.13
N GLU A 347 21.39 6.83 -43.61
CA GLU A 347 21.84 6.89 -42.22
C GLU A 347 21.04 7.93 -41.41
N HIS A 348 20.37 7.49 -40.35
CA HIS A 348 19.52 8.33 -39.50
C HIS A 348 20.10 8.39 -38.09
N ARG A 349 20.62 9.56 -37.69
CA ARG A 349 21.30 9.74 -36.40
C ARG A 349 20.29 10.08 -35.30
N LEU A 350 20.29 9.30 -34.23
CA LEU A 350 19.49 9.55 -33.04
C LEU A 350 20.25 10.51 -32.13
N GLN A 351 19.56 11.50 -31.53
CA GLN A 351 20.19 12.44 -30.62
C GLN A 351 20.52 11.76 -29.27
N PRO A 352 21.79 11.65 -28.86
CA PRO A 352 22.15 10.93 -27.63
C PRO A 352 21.63 11.66 -26.40
N GLY A 353 21.10 10.91 -25.43
CA GLY A 353 20.59 11.49 -24.18
C GLY A 353 19.26 12.24 -24.33
N GLN A 354 18.58 12.14 -25.48
CA GLN A 354 17.29 12.79 -25.74
C GLN A 354 16.23 11.79 -26.21
N ALA A 355 14.97 12.14 -25.99
CA ALA A 355 13.84 11.45 -26.60
C ALA A 355 13.40 12.18 -27.87
N GLY A 356 12.96 11.43 -28.88
CA GLY A 356 12.58 11.98 -30.16
C GLY A 356 11.71 11.06 -31.01
N LYS A 357 11.25 11.59 -32.14
CA LYS A 357 10.48 10.87 -33.15
C LYS A 357 11.06 11.14 -34.53
N LEU A 358 11.09 10.11 -35.38
CA LEU A 358 11.50 10.20 -36.78
C LEU A 358 10.47 9.46 -37.65
N ASP A 359 10.29 9.92 -38.88
CA ASP A 359 9.67 9.14 -39.94
C ASP A 359 10.76 8.77 -40.95
N ILE A 360 10.87 7.47 -41.27
CA ILE A 360 11.82 6.95 -42.24
C ILE A 360 11.03 6.21 -43.34
N GLY A 361 10.60 6.97 -44.36
CA GLY A 361 9.86 6.42 -45.50
C GLY A 361 8.48 5.86 -45.10
N GLY A 362 7.81 6.51 -44.15
CA GLY A 362 6.55 6.08 -43.54
C GLY A 362 6.72 5.16 -42.33
N VAL A 363 7.93 4.71 -42.01
CA VAL A 363 8.19 3.94 -40.78
C VAL A 363 8.30 4.90 -39.61
N ALA A 364 7.39 4.74 -38.64
CA ALA A 364 7.38 5.56 -37.43
C ALA A 364 8.41 5.03 -36.44
N ILE A 365 9.38 5.86 -36.09
CA ILE A 365 10.42 5.57 -35.09
C ILE A 365 10.21 6.48 -33.89
N ASN A 366 10.03 5.92 -32.70
CA ASN A 366 10.11 6.65 -31.44
C ASN A 366 11.37 6.19 -30.72
N TYR A 367 12.16 7.10 -30.14
CA TYR A 367 13.35 6.72 -29.39
C TYR A 367 13.52 7.54 -28.11
N SER A 368 14.26 6.99 -27.16
CA SER A 368 14.68 7.64 -25.92
C SER A 368 16.04 7.12 -25.48
N SER A 369 16.71 7.83 -24.58
CA SER A 369 17.93 7.38 -23.91
C SER A 369 17.67 7.16 -22.42
N PRO A 370 17.47 5.92 -21.95
CA PRO A 370 17.29 5.61 -20.52
C PRO A 370 18.50 6.03 -19.66
N SER A 371 19.71 6.00 -20.24
CA SER A 371 20.93 6.54 -19.64
C SER A 371 21.80 7.24 -20.69
N ALA A 372 22.91 7.86 -20.25
CA ALA A 372 23.92 8.44 -21.14
C ALA A 372 24.70 7.40 -21.99
N LYS A 373 24.41 6.11 -21.81
CA LYS A 373 25.03 4.98 -22.52
C LYS A 373 24.04 4.15 -23.33
N SER A 374 22.74 4.26 -23.05
CA SER A 374 21.70 3.40 -23.65
C SER A 374 20.72 4.17 -24.53
N VAL A 375 20.06 3.41 -25.41
CA VAL A 375 18.99 3.86 -26.29
C VAL A 375 17.89 2.80 -26.33
N SER A 376 16.65 3.25 -26.24
CA SER A 376 15.44 2.48 -26.55
C SER A 376 14.85 3.01 -27.86
N ILE A 377 14.45 2.12 -28.77
CA ILE A 377 13.88 2.45 -30.08
C ILE A 377 12.66 1.56 -30.31
N GLU A 378 11.51 2.18 -30.58
CA GLU A 378 10.28 1.51 -31.00
C GLU A 378 10.02 1.86 -32.47
N MET A 379 9.84 0.84 -33.32
CA MET A 379 9.59 0.96 -34.75
C MET A 379 8.24 0.33 -35.12
N ALA A 380 7.43 1.03 -35.90
CA ALA A 380 6.12 0.56 -36.35
C ALA A 380 5.76 1.06 -37.76
N ASN A 381 4.62 0.57 -38.26
CA ASN A 381 4.07 0.74 -39.62
C ASN A 381 4.60 -0.27 -40.67
N PRO A 382 4.05 -1.50 -40.69
CA PRO A 382 4.50 -2.55 -41.61
C PRO A 382 4.07 -2.36 -43.08
N ASP A 383 3.10 -1.47 -43.32
CA ASP A 383 2.59 -1.16 -44.66
C ASP A 383 3.54 -0.25 -45.45
N ALA A 384 4.40 0.50 -44.75
CA ALA A 384 5.44 1.33 -45.35
C ALA A 384 6.35 0.50 -46.28
N GLN A 385 6.67 1.02 -47.47
CA GLN A 385 7.54 0.29 -48.40
C GLN A 385 8.96 0.12 -47.83
N GLN A 386 9.46 1.12 -47.11
CA GLN A 386 10.79 1.13 -46.48
C GLN A 386 10.88 0.25 -45.23
N TRP A 387 9.76 -0.28 -44.71
CA TRP A 387 9.76 -1.27 -43.63
C TRP A 387 10.57 -2.52 -43.99
N ARG A 388 10.41 -3.00 -45.23
CA ARG A 388 10.87 -4.33 -45.66
C ARG A 388 12.32 -4.30 -46.12
N GLY A 389 13.14 -5.19 -45.57
CA GLY A 389 14.55 -5.36 -45.93
C GLY A 389 15.49 -5.43 -44.72
N VAL A 390 16.77 -5.15 -44.96
CA VAL A 390 17.81 -5.18 -43.91
C VAL A 390 17.90 -3.83 -43.23
N TRP A 391 17.63 -3.79 -41.93
CA TRP A 391 17.94 -2.66 -41.07
C TRP A 391 19.21 -2.93 -40.27
N ALA A 392 19.85 -1.88 -39.76
CA ALA A 392 20.93 -2.02 -38.80
C ALA A 392 21.00 -0.87 -37.79
N LEU A 393 21.30 -1.18 -36.53
CA LEU A 393 21.76 -0.22 -35.54
C LEU A 393 23.31 -0.20 -35.49
N VAL A 394 23.90 0.98 -35.38
CA VAL A 394 25.34 1.21 -35.23
C VAL A 394 25.57 2.33 -34.23
N PHE A 395 26.62 2.26 -33.41
CA PHE A 395 27.08 3.40 -32.64
C PHE A 395 28.35 3.99 -33.26
N VAL A 396 28.40 5.32 -33.38
CA VAL A 396 29.57 6.04 -33.90
C VAL A 396 30.14 7.01 -32.85
N SER A 397 31.47 7.09 -32.78
CA SER A 397 32.23 8.01 -31.93
C SER A 397 32.80 9.15 -32.77
N PRO A 398 32.87 10.40 -32.24
CA PRO A 398 33.63 11.48 -32.89
C PRO A 398 35.15 11.23 -32.90
N GLU A 399 35.66 10.37 -32.02
CA GLU A 399 37.09 10.07 -31.90
C GLU A 399 37.60 9.24 -33.09
N GLN A 400 38.85 9.47 -33.51
CA GLN A 400 39.47 8.74 -34.63
C GLN A 400 39.87 7.30 -34.29
N SER A 401 39.82 6.93 -33.01
CA SER A 401 40.00 5.58 -32.49
C SER A 401 38.99 5.38 -31.37
N VAL A 402 38.28 4.25 -31.35
CA VAL A 402 37.32 3.92 -30.29
C VAL A 402 37.45 2.44 -29.93
N SER A 403 37.49 2.13 -28.62
CA SER A 403 37.57 0.77 -28.07
C SER A 403 36.28 0.32 -27.39
N ALA A 404 35.22 1.13 -27.49
CA ALA A 404 33.91 0.84 -26.92
C ALA A 404 33.30 -0.45 -27.49
N GLN A 405 32.67 -1.23 -26.62
CA GLN A 405 31.81 -2.34 -27.00
C GLN A 405 30.35 -1.91 -26.89
N THR A 406 29.50 -2.43 -27.75
CA THR A 406 28.07 -2.15 -27.83
C THR A 406 27.29 -3.46 -27.75
N GLN A 407 26.15 -3.45 -27.06
CA GLN A 407 25.24 -4.60 -26.99
C GLN A 407 23.84 -4.16 -27.45
N SER A 408 23.12 -5.02 -28.16
CA SER A 408 21.71 -4.77 -28.53
C SER A 408 20.84 -5.99 -28.30
N ASN A 409 19.64 -5.81 -27.73
CA ASN A 409 18.52 -6.74 -27.80
C ASN A 409 17.54 -6.22 -28.86
N ILE A 410 17.45 -6.91 -30.00
CA ILE A 410 16.52 -6.54 -31.07
C ILE A 410 15.34 -7.52 -31.05
N ARG A 411 14.15 -7.02 -30.73
CA ARG A 411 12.91 -7.79 -30.59
C ARG A 411 11.99 -7.49 -31.75
N VAL A 412 11.80 -8.49 -32.60
CA VAL A 412 10.96 -8.40 -33.80
C VAL A 412 9.64 -9.09 -33.50
N TYR A 413 8.52 -8.37 -33.58
CA TYR A 413 7.20 -8.89 -33.24
C TYR A 413 6.35 -9.03 -34.50
N GLY A 414 5.58 -10.12 -34.59
CA GLY A 414 4.52 -10.29 -35.58
C GLY A 414 3.14 -9.99 -34.98
N ASP A 415 2.10 -9.95 -35.82
CA ASP A 415 0.71 -9.92 -35.37
C ASP A 415 0.04 -11.31 -35.38
N LEU A 416 0.85 -12.37 -35.46
CA LEU A 416 0.46 -13.76 -35.67
C LEU A 416 0.33 -14.53 -34.34
N SER A 417 -0.81 -15.17 -34.13
CA SER A 417 -1.11 -16.02 -32.96
C SER A 417 -1.50 -17.43 -33.40
N PRO A 418 -1.02 -18.50 -32.77
CA PRO A 418 -1.62 -19.82 -32.95
C PRO A 418 -3.03 -19.84 -32.34
N ALA A 419 -3.89 -20.70 -32.87
CA ALA A 419 -5.28 -20.85 -32.44
C ALA A 419 -5.80 -22.27 -32.65
N TRP A 420 -6.82 -22.65 -31.88
CA TRP A 420 -7.59 -23.89 -32.06
C TRP A 420 -9.07 -23.56 -32.32
N PRO A 421 -9.50 -23.43 -33.60
CA PRO A 421 -10.86 -22.98 -33.93
C PRO A 421 -11.99 -23.91 -33.48
N ASP A 422 -11.71 -25.20 -33.29
CA ASP A 422 -12.69 -26.21 -32.91
C ASP A 422 -12.76 -26.50 -31.40
N ARG A 423 -12.12 -25.65 -30.57
CA ARG A 423 -12.08 -25.74 -29.10
C ARG A 423 -13.41 -26.06 -28.45
N ASP A 424 -14.49 -25.40 -28.88
CA ASP A 424 -15.83 -25.55 -28.28
C ASP A 424 -16.61 -26.75 -28.85
N LYS A 425 -16.11 -27.36 -29.93
CA LYS A 425 -16.74 -28.51 -30.62
C LYS A 425 -16.13 -29.83 -30.16
N VAL A 426 -14.82 -29.87 -29.96
CA VAL A 426 -14.06 -31.09 -29.64
C VAL A 426 -14.00 -31.31 -28.13
N LYS A 427 -14.67 -32.35 -27.64
CA LYS A 427 -14.60 -32.75 -26.23
C LYS A 427 -13.44 -33.72 -26.00
N LEU A 428 -12.32 -33.20 -25.49
CA LEU A 428 -11.20 -34.03 -25.01
C LEU A 428 -11.70 -34.98 -23.90
N ARG A 429 -11.42 -36.28 -24.00
CA ARG A 429 -11.85 -37.31 -23.04
C ARG A 429 -10.70 -38.20 -22.63
N SER A 430 -10.55 -38.41 -21.32
CA SER A 430 -9.69 -39.46 -20.76
C SER A 430 -10.07 -40.83 -21.32
N GLY A 431 -9.08 -41.66 -21.64
CA GLY A 431 -9.26 -42.99 -22.23
C GLY A 431 -9.43 -43.02 -23.76
N ALA A 432 -9.48 -41.86 -24.44
CA ALA A 432 -9.61 -41.81 -25.90
C ALA A 432 -8.26 -42.01 -26.59
N SER A 433 -8.09 -43.08 -27.37
CA SER A 433 -6.83 -43.42 -28.04
C SER A 433 -6.48 -42.56 -29.26
N SER A 434 -7.44 -41.78 -29.77
CA SER A 434 -7.22 -40.81 -30.85
C SER A 434 -8.31 -39.74 -30.80
N THR A 435 -7.92 -38.49 -30.55
CA THR A 435 -8.78 -37.31 -30.71
C THR A 435 -8.17 -36.40 -31.78
N GLU A 436 -8.93 -36.07 -32.82
CA GLU A 436 -8.48 -35.19 -33.90
C GLU A 436 -8.58 -33.71 -33.51
N MET A 437 -7.55 -32.94 -33.85
CA MET A 437 -7.41 -31.51 -33.58
C MET A 437 -6.83 -30.80 -34.81
N THR A 438 -7.49 -29.76 -35.30
CA THR A 438 -6.99 -28.92 -36.41
C THR A 438 -6.66 -27.53 -35.89
N PHE A 439 -5.43 -27.08 -36.14
CA PHE A 439 -4.93 -25.78 -35.68
C PHE A 439 -4.94 -24.74 -36.80
N ALA A 440 -4.91 -23.47 -36.41
CA ALA A 440 -4.82 -22.33 -37.32
C ALA A 440 -3.84 -21.28 -36.77
N VAL A 441 -3.48 -20.33 -37.61
CA VAL A 441 -2.83 -19.08 -37.20
C VAL A 441 -3.81 -17.95 -37.50
N THR A 442 -4.01 -17.04 -36.54
CA THR A 442 -4.86 -15.86 -36.67
C THR A 442 -4.03 -14.59 -36.49
N ASN A 443 -4.49 -13.48 -37.06
CA ASN A 443 -3.92 -12.16 -36.78
C ASN A 443 -4.52 -11.55 -35.50
N LYS A 444 -4.05 -10.36 -35.10
CA LYS A 444 -4.58 -9.61 -33.95
C LYS A 444 -6.07 -9.24 -33.99
N LYS A 445 -6.74 -9.35 -35.15
CA LYS A 445 -8.20 -9.17 -35.30
C LYS A 445 -8.99 -10.49 -35.16
N GLY A 446 -8.30 -11.62 -35.01
CA GLY A 446 -8.90 -12.95 -35.03
C GLY A 446 -9.14 -13.53 -36.43
N GLU A 447 -8.69 -12.85 -37.50
CA GLU A 447 -8.83 -13.33 -38.87
C GLU A 447 -7.79 -14.42 -39.17
N THR A 448 -8.17 -15.52 -39.81
CA THR A 448 -7.24 -16.62 -40.17
C THR A 448 -6.22 -16.17 -41.21
N VAL A 449 -4.94 -16.47 -40.96
CA VAL A 449 -3.80 -16.14 -41.83
C VAL A 449 -3.39 -17.36 -42.66
N ALA A 450 -3.19 -17.13 -43.97
CA ALA A 450 -2.65 -18.13 -44.88
C ALA A 450 -1.14 -18.34 -44.62
N VAL A 451 -0.81 -19.28 -43.72
CA VAL A 451 0.57 -19.55 -43.25
C VAL A 451 1.52 -19.91 -44.40
N ASP A 452 1.03 -20.57 -45.45
CA ASP A 452 1.77 -20.93 -46.66
C ASP A 452 2.25 -19.70 -47.46
N LYS A 453 1.54 -18.57 -47.36
CA LYS A 453 1.86 -17.29 -48.01
C LYS A 453 2.85 -16.43 -47.22
N LEU A 454 3.23 -16.84 -46.01
CA LEU A 454 4.27 -16.14 -45.25
C LEU A 454 5.63 -16.29 -45.95
N PRO A 455 6.38 -15.19 -46.14
CA PRO A 455 7.60 -15.18 -46.95
C PRO A 455 8.75 -15.97 -46.30
N GLY A 456 8.79 -16.00 -44.96
CA GLY A 456 9.80 -16.69 -44.17
C GLY A 456 9.50 -18.16 -43.87
N THR A 457 10.02 -18.63 -42.74
CA THR A 457 9.78 -19.97 -42.18
C THR A 457 8.89 -19.89 -40.94
N VAL A 458 8.14 -20.96 -40.71
CA VAL A 458 7.27 -21.13 -39.53
C VAL A 458 7.52 -22.53 -38.97
N SER A 459 7.62 -22.61 -37.65
CA SER A 459 7.58 -23.85 -36.86
C SER A 459 6.45 -23.73 -35.85
N PHE A 460 5.63 -24.77 -35.74
CA PHE A 460 4.51 -24.85 -34.81
C PHE A 460 4.65 -26.08 -33.90
N ASP A 461 4.47 -25.84 -32.60
CA ASP A 461 4.41 -26.88 -31.58
C ASP A 461 3.05 -26.81 -30.85
N ALA A 462 2.53 -27.97 -30.46
CA ALA A 462 1.33 -28.08 -29.65
C ALA A 462 1.47 -29.24 -28.65
N GLU A 463 1.16 -28.97 -27.39
CA GLU A 463 1.23 -29.93 -26.30
C GLU A 463 0.08 -29.73 -25.32
N LEU A 464 -0.37 -30.80 -24.69
CA LEU A 464 -1.36 -30.76 -23.61
C LEU A 464 -0.63 -30.96 -22.28
N VAL A 465 -0.55 -29.89 -21.49
CA VAL A 465 0.04 -29.90 -20.15
C VAL A 465 -1.07 -30.18 -19.14
N THR A 466 -0.99 -31.31 -18.44
CA THR A 466 -1.91 -31.63 -17.34
C THR A 466 -1.62 -30.75 -16.11
N LYS A 467 -2.56 -30.65 -15.16
CA LYS A 467 -2.31 -29.96 -13.89
C LYS A 467 -1.10 -30.52 -13.12
N GLY A 468 -0.76 -31.80 -13.31
CA GLY A 468 0.38 -32.45 -12.65
C GLY A 468 1.74 -32.11 -13.26
N GLY A 469 1.81 -31.25 -14.29
CA GLY A 469 3.03 -30.94 -15.03
C GLY A 469 3.38 -31.97 -16.12
N GLU A 470 2.69 -33.12 -16.17
CA GLU A 470 2.85 -34.10 -17.26
C GLU A 470 2.40 -33.49 -18.58
N THR A 471 3.27 -33.56 -19.59
CA THR A 471 3.06 -32.98 -20.92
C THR A 471 2.85 -34.08 -21.96
N VAL A 472 1.72 -34.02 -22.67
CA VAL A 472 1.37 -34.93 -23.76
C VAL A 472 1.61 -34.22 -25.10
N PRO A 473 2.59 -34.65 -25.92
CA PRO A 473 2.89 -34.00 -27.19
C PRO A 473 1.79 -34.27 -28.23
N ILE A 474 1.40 -33.23 -28.98
CA ILE A 474 0.41 -33.30 -30.07
C ILE A 474 1.07 -32.99 -31.42
N ALA A 475 1.97 -32.01 -31.43
CA ALA A 475 2.75 -31.57 -32.58
C ALA A 475 4.08 -30.97 -32.10
N SER A 476 5.16 -31.23 -32.83
CA SER A 476 6.42 -30.51 -32.63
C SER A 476 7.13 -30.28 -33.95
N GLY A 477 7.78 -29.12 -34.10
CA GLY A 477 8.55 -28.75 -35.28
C GLY A 477 7.73 -28.67 -36.58
N VAL A 478 6.41 -28.42 -36.49
CA VAL A 478 5.53 -28.51 -37.67
C VAL A 478 5.78 -27.35 -38.62
N GLU A 479 6.25 -27.69 -39.82
CA GLU A 479 6.54 -26.77 -40.92
C GLU A 479 5.29 -26.05 -41.45
N LYS A 480 5.50 -24.89 -42.06
CA LYS A 480 4.46 -23.93 -42.48
C LYS A 480 3.32 -24.49 -43.35
N ASP A 481 3.59 -25.50 -44.17
CA ASP A 481 2.64 -26.16 -45.07
C ASP A 481 1.78 -27.23 -44.37
N LYS A 482 2.12 -27.59 -43.13
CA LYS A 482 1.53 -28.69 -42.37
C LYS A 482 0.84 -28.23 -41.07
N VAL A 483 0.86 -26.93 -40.76
CA VAL A 483 0.25 -26.36 -39.54
C VAL A 483 -1.26 -26.62 -39.48
N THR A 484 -1.96 -26.48 -40.60
CA THR A 484 -3.42 -26.65 -40.71
C THR A 484 -3.85 -28.09 -41.02
N GLN A 485 -2.93 -29.06 -40.99
CA GLN A 485 -3.27 -30.47 -41.16
C GLN A 485 -3.75 -31.06 -39.82
N PRO A 486 -4.78 -31.93 -39.82
CA PRO A 486 -5.27 -32.56 -38.59
C PRO A 486 -4.17 -33.31 -37.83
N ARG A 487 -4.22 -33.21 -36.50
CA ARG A 487 -3.31 -33.89 -35.55
C ARG A 487 -4.13 -34.78 -34.62
N THR A 488 -3.60 -35.93 -34.28
CA THR A 488 -4.24 -36.88 -33.36
C THR A 488 -3.51 -36.87 -32.02
N VAL A 489 -4.25 -36.64 -30.92
CA VAL A 489 -3.73 -36.81 -29.56
C VAL A 489 -4.27 -38.10 -28.94
N ASP A 490 -3.39 -38.84 -28.26
CA ASP A 490 -3.75 -39.99 -27.42
C ASP A 490 -3.97 -39.51 -25.98
N LEU A 491 -5.15 -39.77 -25.43
CA LEU A 491 -5.56 -39.43 -24.07
C LEU A 491 -5.81 -40.68 -23.21
N SER A 492 -5.33 -41.85 -23.64
CA SER A 492 -5.53 -43.13 -22.96
C SER A 492 -4.98 -43.17 -21.53
N GLY A 493 -3.80 -42.59 -21.31
CA GLY A 493 -3.16 -42.45 -20.00
C GLY A 493 -3.55 -41.20 -19.20
N VAL A 494 -4.25 -40.24 -19.81
CA VAL A 494 -4.44 -38.90 -19.24
C VAL A 494 -5.61 -38.88 -18.24
N ALA A 495 -5.35 -38.42 -17.02
CA ALA A 495 -6.38 -38.28 -15.99
C ALA A 495 -7.41 -37.19 -16.34
N PRO A 496 -8.71 -37.37 -16.00
CA PRO A 496 -9.70 -36.30 -16.12
C PRO A 496 -9.39 -35.12 -15.20
N GLY A 497 -9.68 -33.90 -15.64
CA GLY A 497 -9.46 -32.68 -14.86
C GLY A 497 -9.16 -31.45 -15.71
N ALA A 498 -8.69 -30.39 -15.06
CA ALA A 498 -8.18 -29.21 -15.75
C ALA A 498 -6.81 -29.48 -16.39
N ALA A 499 -6.61 -28.98 -17.60
CA ALA A 499 -5.35 -29.02 -18.33
C ALA A 499 -5.19 -27.74 -19.17
N THR A 500 -4.00 -27.52 -19.69
CA THR A 500 -3.66 -26.40 -20.56
C THR A 500 -3.20 -26.96 -21.91
N LEU A 501 -3.86 -26.54 -22.98
CA LEU A 501 -3.37 -26.75 -24.33
C LEU A 501 -2.41 -25.60 -24.66
N ARG A 502 -1.11 -25.90 -24.65
CA ARG A 502 -0.05 -24.95 -25.00
C ARG A 502 0.21 -25.03 -26.49
N LEU A 503 0.13 -23.88 -27.16
CA LEU A 503 0.43 -23.72 -28.57
C LEU A 503 1.61 -22.76 -28.72
N LYS A 504 2.60 -23.10 -29.53
CA LYS A 504 3.77 -22.25 -29.78
C LYS A 504 3.96 -22.04 -31.28
N LEU A 505 4.12 -20.78 -31.66
CA LEU A 505 4.36 -20.36 -33.05
C LEU A 505 5.70 -19.61 -33.12
N SER A 506 6.68 -20.22 -33.77
CA SER A 506 7.99 -19.61 -34.03
C SER A 506 8.07 -19.21 -35.51
N VAL A 507 8.33 -17.95 -35.78
CA VAL A 507 8.40 -17.39 -37.15
C VAL A 507 9.78 -16.76 -37.35
N THR A 508 10.38 -16.94 -38.52
CA THR A 508 11.63 -16.25 -38.91
C THR A 508 11.41 -15.57 -40.26
N THR A 509 11.80 -14.30 -40.38
CA THR A 509 11.63 -13.54 -41.62
C THR A 509 12.40 -14.16 -42.80
N ALA A 510 12.02 -13.82 -44.03
CA ALA A 510 12.79 -14.18 -45.21
C ALA A 510 14.15 -13.47 -45.22
N SER A 511 15.20 -14.18 -45.65
CA SER A 511 16.53 -13.58 -45.87
C SER A 511 16.47 -12.47 -46.92
N ALA A 512 16.99 -11.28 -46.59
CA ALA A 512 17.04 -10.14 -47.49
C ALA A 512 18.48 -9.86 -48.00
N ARG A 513 18.64 -8.86 -48.88
CA ARG A 513 19.94 -8.28 -49.23
C ARG A 513 20.03 -6.88 -48.62
N ASP A 514 21.21 -6.52 -48.10
CA ASP A 514 21.48 -5.14 -47.69
C ASP A 514 21.75 -4.22 -48.91
N SER A 515 21.90 -2.92 -48.66
CA SER A 515 22.16 -1.91 -49.71
C SER A 515 23.47 -2.12 -50.48
N LYS A 516 24.37 -3.00 -50.02
CA LYS A 516 25.59 -3.44 -50.74
C LYS A 516 25.40 -4.77 -51.47
N GLY A 517 24.17 -5.30 -51.51
CA GLY A 517 23.82 -6.57 -52.13
C GLY A 517 24.18 -7.82 -51.32
N LYS A 518 24.75 -7.68 -50.11
CA LYS A 518 25.12 -8.82 -49.27
C LYS A 518 23.86 -9.49 -48.72
N ARG A 519 23.75 -10.81 -48.87
CA ARG A 519 22.63 -11.57 -48.27
C ARG A 519 22.79 -11.59 -46.75
N VAL A 520 21.71 -11.26 -46.05
CA VAL A 520 21.58 -11.33 -44.59
C VAL A 520 20.52 -12.37 -44.28
N ALA A 521 20.77 -13.21 -43.27
CA ALA A 521 19.81 -14.22 -42.83
C ALA A 521 18.54 -13.57 -42.28
N GLY A 522 17.42 -14.31 -42.33
CA GLY A 522 16.19 -13.90 -41.66
C GLY A 522 16.40 -13.67 -40.17
N THR A 523 15.58 -12.81 -39.57
CA THR A 523 15.58 -12.56 -38.13
C THR A 523 14.42 -13.34 -37.50
N PRO A 524 14.67 -14.13 -36.44
CA PRO A 524 13.59 -14.78 -35.71
C PRO A 524 12.73 -13.70 -35.04
N LEU A 525 11.41 -13.87 -35.12
CA LEU A 525 10.48 -13.12 -34.32
C LEU A 525 10.52 -13.65 -32.89
N VAL A 526 10.08 -12.83 -31.94
CA VAL A 526 9.71 -13.30 -30.60
C VAL A 526 8.65 -14.39 -30.77
N PRO A 527 8.87 -15.64 -30.29
CA PRO A 527 7.89 -16.71 -30.43
C PRO A 527 6.59 -16.36 -29.72
N MET A 528 5.46 -16.62 -30.37
CA MET A 528 4.14 -16.44 -29.77
C MET A 528 3.70 -17.76 -29.13
N GLU A 529 3.59 -17.76 -27.81
CA GLU A 529 3.08 -18.89 -27.03
C GLU A 529 1.68 -18.55 -26.51
N VAL A 530 0.78 -19.52 -26.50
CA VAL A 530 -0.63 -19.36 -26.15
C VAL A 530 -1.08 -20.55 -25.30
N ASP A 531 -1.39 -20.29 -24.03
CA ASP A 531 -1.89 -21.29 -23.09
C ASP A 531 -3.42 -21.22 -23.04
N LEU A 532 -4.09 -22.19 -23.67
CA LEU A 532 -5.55 -22.30 -23.70
C LEU A 532 -6.05 -23.21 -22.57
N PRO A 533 -6.84 -22.73 -21.59
CA PRO A 533 -7.41 -23.60 -20.57
C PRO A 533 -8.45 -24.55 -21.19
N VAL A 534 -8.28 -25.84 -20.93
CA VAL A 534 -9.14 -26.93 -21.43
C VAL A 534 -9.50 -27.89 -20.28
N THR A 535 -10.52 -28.71 -20.50
CA THR A 535 -10.95 -29.73 -19.53
C THR A 535 -10.89 -31.10 -20.18
N ILE A 536 -10.10 -32.01 -19.59
CA ILE A 536 -10.11 -33.42 -19.94
C ILE A 536 -11.34 -34.04 -19.27
N ASN A 537 -12.34 -34.34 -20.08
CA ASN A 537 -13.59 -34.88 -19.60
C ASN A 537 -13.40 -36.34 -19.14
N PRO A 538 -14.26 -36.83 -18.23
CA PRO A 538 -14.33 -38.25 -17.91
C PRO A 538 -14.53 -39.14 -19.15
N PRO A 539 -14.14 -40.43 -19.08
CA PRO A 539 -14.38 -41.39 -20.14
C PRO A 539 -15.86 -41.49 -20.52
N ALA A 540 -16.16 -41.98 -21.72
CA ALA A 540 -17.54 -42.12 -22.18
C ALA A 540 -18.38 -42.98 -21.20
N GLY A 541 -19.61 -42.53 -20.92
CA GLY A 541 -20.54 -43.19 -19.98
C GLY A 541 -20.35 -42.80 -18.50
N TYR A 542 -19.32 -42.02 -18.15
CA TYR A 542 -19.17 -41.43 -16.81
C TYR A 542 -19.79 -40.02 -16.75
N PRO A 543 -20.29 -39.59 -15.58
CA PRO A 543 -20.85 -38.26 -15.40
C PRO A 543 -19.75 -37.20 -15.45
N GLN A 544 -20.04 -36.05 -16.07
CA GLN A 544 -19.12 -34.91 -16.14
C GLN A 544 -19.22 -34.09 -14.85
N LEU A 545 -18.08 -33.58 -14.36
CA LEU A 545 -18.01 -32.68 -13.20
C LEU A 545 -17.47 -31.33 -13.66
N ALA A 546 -17.88 -30.25 -12.99
CA ALA A 546 -17.12 -29.00 -13.07
C ALA A 546 -15.72 -29.19 -12.44
N SER A 547 -14.72 -28.51 -12.98
CA SER A 547 -13.31 -28.65 -12.56
C SER A 547 -12.95 -27.87 -11.29
N ARG A 548 -13.84 -27.00 -10.83
CA ARG A 548 -13.66 -26.13 -9.66
C ARG A 548 -14.97 -25.94 -8.90
N VAL A 549 -14.86 -25.71 -7.60
CA VAL A 549 -15.88 -25.12 -6.73
C VAL A 549 -15.24 -23.96 -5.96
N ASP A 550 -15.97 -22.86 -5.74
CA ASP A 550 -15.53 -21.79 -4.84
C ASP A 550 -16.44 -21.76 -3.61
N PHE A 551 -15.85 -21.71 -2.42
CA PHE A 551 -16.56 -21.54 -1.15
C PHE A 551 -16.69 -20.06 -0.75
N GLY A 552 -16.03 -19.15 -1.47
CA GLY A 552 -16.05 -17.71 -1.21
C GLY A 552 -15.37 -17.33 0.11
N THR A 553 -15.80 -16.20 0.69
CA THR A 553 -15.21 -15.67 1.93
C THR A 553 -15.86 -16.27 3.17
N ILE A 554 -15.05 -16.86 4.05
CA ILE A 554 -15.48 -17.49 5.30
C ILE A 554 -14.94 -16.69 6.48
N THR A 555 -15.83 -16.09 7.27
CA THR A 555 -15.45 -15.26 8.43
C THR A 555 -15.49 -16.04 9.73
N GLY A 556 -14.31 -16.28 10.32
CA GLY A 556 -14.13 -17.04 11.56
C GLY A 556 -13.98 -18.56 11.32
N SER A 557 -14.47 -19.35 12.27
CA SER A 557 -14.50 -20.82 12.19
C SER A 557 -15.95 -21.30 12.03
N GLY A 558 -16.14 -22.46 11.40
CA GLY A 558 -17.46 -23.00 11.08
C GLY A 558 -17.46 -23.89 9.84
N GLU A 559 -18.60 -23.93 9.15
CA GLU A 559 -18.77 -24.66 7.89
C GLU A 559 -19.28 -23.71 6.80
N ALA A 560 -18.77 -23.87 5.58
CA ALA A 560 -19.26 -23.19 4.39
C ALA A 560 -19.72 -24.21 3.35
N THR A 561 -20.83 -23.93 2.67
CA THR A 561 -21.41 -24.84 1.67
C THR A 561 -21.34 -24.25 0.27
N ALA A 562 -20.93 -25.06 -0.69
CA ALA A 562 -20.93 -24.72 -2.11
C ALA A 562 -21.47 -25.90 -2.93
N THR A 563 -21.88 -25.66 -4.17
CA THR A 563 -22.47 -26.69 -5.03
C THR A 563 -21.57 -27.01 -6.21
N LEU A 564 -21.13 -28.26 -6.33
CA LEU A 564 -20.44 -28.75 -7.51
C LEU A 564 -21.45 -29.14 -8.60
N ALA A 565 -21.31 -28.59 -9.81
CA ALA A 565 -22.13 -28.99 -10.95
C ALA A 565 -21.73 -30.36 -11.50
N VAL A 566 -22.74 -31.20 -11.77
CA VAL A 566 -22.61 -32.58 -12.26
C VAL A 566 -23.55 -32.78 -13.43
N THR A 567 -23.07 -33.25 -14.57
CA THR A 567 -23.90 -33.58 -15.75
C THR A 567 -23.88 -35.07 -16.00
N GLY A 568 -25.05 -35.72 -16.02
CA GLY A 568 -25.16 -37.17 -16.15
C GLY A 568 -24.90 -37.71 -17.55
N PRO A 569 -24.97 -39.05 -17.73
CA PRO A 569 -25.50 -40.03 -16.78
C PRO A 569 -24.42 -40.57 -15.82
N GLY A 570 -24.80 -40.89 -14.57
CA GLY A 570 -23.92 -41.61 -13.65
C GLY A 570 -24.22 -41.42 -12.18
N CYS A 571 -23.28 -41.85 -11.33
CA CYS A 571 -23.32 -41.60 -9.89
C CYS A 571 -22.01 -41.01 -9.37
N VAL A 572 -22.07 -40.03 -8.46
CA VAL A 572 -20.89 -39.34 -7.90
C VAL A 572 -20.94 -39.22 -6.37
N TRP A 573 -19.79 -39.32 -5.72
CA TRP A 573 -19.66 -39.18 -4.25
C TRP A 573 -18.26 -38.70 -3.84
N VAL A 574 -18.15 -38.15 -2.62
CA VAL A 574 -16.88 -37.69 -2.02
C VAL A 574 -16.50 -38.61 -0.85
N PRO A 575 -15.50 -39.50 -1.01
CA PRO A 575 -15.08 -40.37 0.09
C PRO A 575 -14.49 -39.58 1.27
N GLU A 576 -14.48 -40.17 2.45
CA GLU A 576 -13.80 -39.58 3.61
C GLU A 576 -12.29 -39.44 3.35
N GLY A 577 -11.68 -38.36 3.86
CA GLY A 577 -10.26 -38.07 3.62
C GLY A 577 -9.92 -37.62 2.18
N ALA A 578 -10.91 -37.35 1.32
CA ALA A 578 -10.69 -36.97 -0.08
C ALA A 578 -10.03 -35.60 -0.33
N THR A 579 -9.75 -34.81 0.72
CA THR A 579 -9.24 -33.43 0.59
C THR A 579 -7.72 -33.40 0.63
N LYS A 580 -7.12 -32.74 -0.36
CA LYS A 580 -5.68 -32.43 -0.42
C LYS A 580 -5.49 -30.93 -0.47
N LEU A 581 -4.92 -30.36 0.59
CA LEU A 581 -4.55 -28.94 0.65
C LEU A 581 -3.28 -28.69 -0.17
N LEU A 582 -3.25 -27.54 -0.86
CA LEU A 582 -2.08 -27.04 -1.60
C LEU A 582 -1.54 -25.74 -0.98
N GLY A 583 -2.41 -24.91 -0.41
CA GLY A 583 -2.04 -23.74 0.38
C GLY A 583 -3.15 -23.40 1.36
N ALA A 584 -2.83 -23.00 2.60
CA ALA A 584 -3.82 -22.58 3.58
C ALA A 584 -3.20 -21.72 4.71
N PRO A 585 -3.96 -20.80 5.34
CA PRO A 585 -3.50 -19.97 6.45
C PRO A 585 -2.95 -20.74 7.64
N GLU A 586 -2.18 -20.06 8.50
CA GLU A 586 -1.66 -20.72 9.71
C GLU A 586 -2.78 -21.06 10.70
N GLY A 587 -2.63 -22.17 11.41
CA GLY A 587 -3.67 -22.73 12.29
C GLY A 587 -4.83 -23.44 11.57
N SER A 588 -4.84 -23.52 10.24
CA SER A 588 -5.93 -24.12 9.46
C SER A 588 -5.90 -25.65 9.35
N ASP A 589 -5.12 -26.33 10.20
CA ASP A 589 -5.02 -27.78 10.25
C ASP A 589 -6.40 -28.42 10.47
N GLY A 590 -6.73 -29.43 9.66
CA GLY A 590 -8.05 -30.09 9.68
C GLY A 590 -9.10 -29.47 8.74
N LEU A 591 -8.74 -28.49 7.91
CA LEU A 591 -9.56 -28.08 6.75
C LEU A 591 -9.94 -29.30 5.90
N ALA A 592 -11.24 -29.55 5.73
CA ALA A 592 -11.74 -30.70 4.97
C ALA A 592 -13.00 -30.35 4.17
N VAL A 593 -13.03 -30.74 2.89
CA VAL A 593 -14.23 -30.75 2.05
C VAL A 593 -14.93 -32.10 2.21
N THR A 594 -16.23 -32.06 2.50
CA THR A 594 -17.08 -33.23 2.74
C THR A 594 -18.38 -33.14 1.92
N SER A 595 -19.12 -34.24 1.80
CA SER A 595 -20.46 -34.25 1.17
C SER A 595 -21.37 -35.26 1.87
N THR A 596 -22.68 -35.05 1.79
CA THR A 596 -23.69 -36.02 2.24
C THR A 596 -23.73 -37.27 1.36
N ALA A 597 -23.32 -37.16 0.09
CA ALA A 597 -23.06 -38.28 -0.79
C ALA A 597 -21.60 -38.71 -0.64
N SER A 598 -21.34 -39.60 0.31
CA SER A 598 -19.99 -39.99 0.76
C SER A 598 -19.51 -41.36 0.28
N THR A 599 -20.41 -42.18 -0.25
CA THR A 599 -20.14 -43.56 -0.68
C THR A 599 -20.90 -43.90 -1.96
N ARG A 600 -20.59 -45.05 -2.57
CA ARG A 600 -21.35 -45.61 -3.70
C ARG A 600 -22.82 -45.92 -3.36
N GLY A 601 -23.17 -46.11 -2.07
CA GLY A 601 -24.53 -46.43 -1.65
C GLY A 601 -25.46 -45.21 -1.57
N ASN A 602 -24.92 -44.06 -1.17
CA ASN A 602 -25.61 -42.76 -1.06
C ASN A 602 -25.16 -41.75 -2.12
N CYS A 603 -24.58 -42.21 -3.24
CA CYS A 603 -24.07 -41.34 -4.29
C CYS A 603 -25.18 -40.53 -5.00
N LEU A 604 -24.84 -39.32 -5.42
CA LEU A 604 -25.73 -38.47 -6.22
C LEU A 604 -25.89 -39.05 -7.62
N LYS A 605 -27.13 -39.42 -7.99
CA LYS A 605 -27.46 -39.94 -9.32
C LYS A 605 -27.81 -38.81 -10.28
N ALA A 606 -27.05 -38.69 -11.36
CA ALA A 606 -27.32 -37.77 -12.46
C ALA A 606 -27.93 -38.54 -13.64
N ALA A 607 -29.05 -38.04 -14.19
CA ALA A 607 -29.70 -38.60 -15.37
C ALA A 607 -29.01 -38.14 -16.66
N ASP A 608 -29.17 -38.91 -17.75
CA ASP A 608 -28.55 -38.60 -19.04
C ASP A 608 -28.91 -37.20 -19.54
N GLY A 609 -27.90 -36.46 -20.00
CA GLY A 609 -28.00 -35.07 -20.45
C GLY A 609 -28.43 -34.04 -19.39
N LYS A 610 -28.79 -34.44 -18.16
CA LYS A 610 -29.27 -33.52 -17.13
C LYS A 610 -28.16 -33.07 -16.20
N GLN A 611 -28.12 -31.76 -15.96
CA GLN A 611 -27.30 -31.14 -14.93
C GLN A 611 -28.01 -31.26 -13.56
N THR A 612 -27.23 -31.56 -12.53
CA THR A 612 -27.62 -31.61 -11.12
C THR A 612 -26.47 -31.05 -10.28
N THR A 613 -26.68 -30.86 -8.97
CA THR A 613 -25.68 -30.29 -8.07
C THR A 613 -25.36 -31.23 -6.92
N LEU A 614 -24.07 -31.37 -6.62
CA LEU A 614 -23.54 -32.08 -5.46
C LEU A 614 -23.19 -31.05 -4.38
N PRO A 615 -23.91 -31.00 -3.25
CA PRO A 615 -23.55 -30.15 -2.12
C PRO A 615 -22.21 -30.59 -1.53
N LEU A 616 -21.30 -29.64 -1.39
CA LEU A 616 -20.02 -29.79 -0.72
C LEU A 616 -19.98 -28.87 0.49
N THR A 617 -19.39 -29.33 1.59
CA THR A 617 -19.22 -28.58 2.84
C THR A 617 -17.75 -28.52 3.19
N LEU A 618 -17.16 -27.32 3.19
CA LEU A 618 -15.82 -27.04 3.70
C LEU A 618 -15.91 -26.76 5.20
N LYS A 619 -15.21 -27.56 5.99
CA LYS A 619 -15.09 -27.39 7.45
C LYS A 619 -13.85 -26.59 7.78
N VAL A 620 -14.02 -25.46 8.49
CA VAL A 620 -12.95 -24.54 8.90
C VAL A 620 -12.84 -24.59 10.43
N PRO A 621 -11.95 -25.41 11.01
CA PRO A 621 -11.93 -25.66 12.45
C PRO A 621 -11.48 -24.45 13.27
N ASN A 622 -10.49 -23.71 12.77
CA ASN A 622 -9.88 -22.55 13.43
C ASN A 622 -9.99 -21.30 12.56
N GLN A 623 -9.94 -20.11 13.17
CA GLN A 623 -9.95 -18.85 12.42
C GLN A 623 -8.56 -18.56 11.83
N GLY A 624 -8.51 -18.19 10.55
CA GLY A 624 -7.30 -17.75 9.87
C GLY A 624 -7.57 -16.56 8.95
N ARG A 625 -6.51 -15.99 8.36
CA ARG A 625 -6.59 -15.00 7.27
C ARG A 625 -5.77 -15.46 6.08
N GLY A 626 -6.34 -15.35 4.87
CA GLY A 626 -5.69 -15.73 3.61
C GLY A 626 -6.43 -16.83 2.84
N ASP A 627 -5.88 -17.22 1.70
CA ASP A 627 -6.51 -18.19 0.80
C ASP A 627 -6.24 -19.64 1.22
N ALA A 628 -7.31 -20.46 1.24
CA ALA A 628 -7.28 -21.90 1.39
C ALA A 628 -7.64 -22.57 0.06
N ASN A 629 -6.64 -23.21 -0.55
CA ASN A 629 -6.70 -23.79 -1.88
C ASN A 629 -6.34 -25.28 -1.85
N GLY A 630 -7.03 -26.10 -2.64
CA GLY A 630 -6.74 -27.52 -2.72
C GLY A 630 -7.47 -28.28 -3.83
N THR A 631 -7.46 -29.60 -3.71
CA THR A 631 -8.32 -30.50 -4.49
C THR A 631 -9.17 -31.37 -3.55
N VAL A 632 -10.36 -31.72 -4.01
CA VAL A 632 -11.21 -32.76 -3.43
C VAL A 632 -11.39 -33.87 -4.46
N THR A 633 -11.11 -35.11 -4.08
CA THR A 633 -11.33 -36.28 -4.92
C THR A 633 -12.81 -36.62 -4.93
N VAL A 634 -13.44 -36.53 -6.10
CA VAL A 634 -14.82 -36.97 -6.33
C VAL A 634 -14.78 -38.27 -7.12
N MET A 635 -15.36 -39.34 -6.58
CA MET A 635 -15.47 -40.61 -7.28
C MET A 635 -16.67 -40.59 -8.22
N ALA A 636 -16.45 -40.98 -9.48
CA ALA A 636 -17.50 -41.08 -10.50
C ALA A 636 -17.66 -42.53 -10.99
N ALA A 637 -18.91 -42.97 -11.16
CA ALA A 637 -19.25 -44.28 -11.71
C ALA A 637 -20.34 -44.19 -12.78
N ARG A 638 -20.32 -45.13 -13.73
CA ARG A 638 -21.31 -45.26 -14.81
C ARG A 638 -22.70 -45.58 -14.26
N ALA A 639 -23.74 -45.11 -14.93
CA ALA A 639 -25.14 -45.33 -14.52
C ALA A 639 -25.58 -46.81 -14.61
N ASP A 640 -24.97 -47.57 -15.53
CA ASP A 640 -25.19 -49.01 -15.71
C ASP A 640 -24.44 -49.89 -14.69
N GLY A 641 -23.62 -49.29 -13.82
CA GLY A 641 -22.81 -50.00 -12.83
C GLY A 641 -21.61 -50.76 -13.42
N SER A 642 -21.37 -50.68 -14.74
CA SER A 642 -20.23 -51.31 -15.40
C SER A 642 -18.94 -50.49 -15.19
N GLY A 643 -17.80 -51.18 -15.23
CA GLY A 643 -16.48 -50.56 -15.01
C GLY A 643 -16.22 -50.17 -13.55
N GLU A 644 -14.97 -49.79 -13.30
CA GLU A 644 -14.53 -49.34 -11.98
C GLU A 644 -14.83 -47.85 -11.75
N PRO A 645 -15.10 -47.41 -10.51
CA PRO A 645 -15.15 -45.99 -10.19
C PRO A 645 -13.84 -45.30 -10.60
N LYS A 646 -13.95 -44.11 -11.18
CA LYS A 646 -12.80 -43.29 -11.54
C LYS A 646 -12.71 -42.08 -10.60
N PRO A 647 -11.56 -41.81 -9.97
CA PRO A 647 -11.35 -40.59 -9.20
C PRO A 647 -11.28 -39.39 -10.14
N MET A 648 -11.85 -38.28 -9.72
CA MET A 648 -11.85 -37.00 -10.42
C MET A 648 -11.36 -35.93 -9.44
N GLU A 649 -10.29 -35.22 -9.77
CA GLU A 649 -9.84 -34.09 -8.93
C GLU A 649 -10.65 -32.83 -9.25
N VAL A 650 -11.40 -32.34 -8.27
CA VAL A 650 -12.10 -31.06 -8.34
C VAL A 650 -11.31 -30.04 -7.52
N GLN A 651 -11.00 -28.89 -8.10
CA GLN A 651 -10.31 -27.82 -7.37
C GLN A 651 -11.26 -27.13 -6.40
N PHE A 652 -10.76 -26.68 -5.25
CA PHE A 652 -11.50 -25.72 -4.43
C PHE A 652 -10.65 -24.52 -4.01
N THR A 653 -11.35 -23.40 -3.82
CA THR A 653 -10.85 -22.15 -3.26
C THR A 653 -11.76 -21.70 -2.13
N ALA A 654 -11.19 -21.01 -1.16
CA ALA A 654 -11.92 -20.28 -0.11
C ALA A 654 -11.00 -19.17 0.44
N THR A 655 -11.53 -18.00 0.74
CA THR A 655 -10.76 -16.95 1.42
C THR A 655 -11.19 -16.90 2.88
N LEU A 656 -10.26 -17.16 3.79
CA LEU A 656 -10.52 -17.10 5.23
C LEU A 656 -10.30 -15.67 5.72
N ALA A 657 -11.22 -15.19 6.56
CA ALA A 657 -11.15 -13.89 7.21
C ALA A 657 -11.34 -14.04 8.73
N LYS A 658 -10.53 -13.35 9.54
CA LYS A 658 -10.72 -13.31 11.00
C LYS A 658 -11.97 -12.51 11.35
N LYS A 659 -12.77 -13.00 12.31
CA LYS A 659 -13.91 -12.25 12.83
C LYS A 659 -13.39 -11.12 13.72
N GLN A 660 -13.59 -9.86 13.32
CA GLN A 660 -13.15 -8.71 14.12
C GLN A 660 -13.71 -8.79 15.55
N ASN A 661 -12.84 -8.58 16.54
CA ASN A 661 -13.23 -8.55 17.95
C ASN A 661 -13.90 -7.20 18.28
N THR A 662 -15.22 -7.14 18.04
CA THR A 662 -16.06 -5.92 18.14
C THR A 662 -15.92 -5.18 19.47
N ALA A 663 -15.55 -5.87 20.55
CA ALA A 663 -15.35 -5.28 21.88
C ALA A 663 -14.23 -4.23 21.91
N ASN A 664 -13.08 -4.51 21.25
CA ASN A 664 -11.93 -3.61 21.26
C ASN A 664 -12.18 -2.37 20.38
N THR A 665 -12.81 -2.55 19.21
CA THR A 665 -13.16 -1.44 18.32
C THR A 665 -14.17 -0.49 18.95
N LEU A 666 -15.18 -1.03 19.65
CA LEU A 666 -16.15 -0.24 20.40
C LEU A 666 -15.51 0.52 21.56
N LEU A 667 -14.60 -0.11 22.30
CA LEU A 667 -13.85 0.55 23.39
C LEU A 667 -13.00 1.71 22.86
N GLY A 668 -12.27 1.51 21.75
CA GLY A 668 -11.48 2.56 21.11
C GLY A 668 -12.32 3.75 20.65
N PHE A 669 -13.49 3.49 20.05
CA PHE A 669 -14.42 4.54 19.64
C PHE A 669 -15.01 5.31 20.84
N LEU A 670 -15.38 4.63 21.92
CA LEU A 670 -15.86 5.26 23.16
C LEU A 670 -14.78 6.12 23.83
N VAL A 671 -13.53 5.65 23.87
CA VAL A 671 -12.38 6.40 24.40
C VAL A 671 -12.12 7.66 23.56
N ALA A 672 -12.13 7.55 22.22
CA ALA A 672 -11.96 8.70 21.33
C ALA A 672 -13.11 9.73 21.49
N LEU A 673 -14.36 9.26 21.58
CA LEU A 673 -15.56 10.09 21.77
C LEU A 673 -15.55 10.84 23.11
N LEU A 674 -15.00 10.23 24.17
CA LEU A 674 -14.84 10.86 25.48
C LEU A 674 -13.65 11.83 25.52
N LEU A 675 -12.48 11.43 25.03
CA LEU A 675 -11.27 12.25 25.09
C LEU A 675 -11.30 13.46 24.14
N GLY A 676 -11.91 13.32 22.97
CA GLY A 676 -12.04 14.39 21.96
C GLY A 676 -12.53 15.74 22.51
N PRO A 677 -13.69 15.79 23.22
CA PRO A 677 -14.17 17.02 23.85
C PRO A 677 -13.54 17.30 25.23
N LEU A 678 -13.18 16.27 26.02
CA LEU A 678 -12.67 16.47 27.38
C LEU A 678 -11.26 17.06 27.40
N VAL A 679 -10.38 16.70 26.47
CA VAL A 679 -8.99 17.21 26.44
C VAL A 679 -8.94 18.72 26.18
N PRO A 680 -9.61 19.30 25.16
CA PRO A 680 -9.69 20.75 24.96
C PRO A 680 -10.29 21.51 26.16
N LEU A 681 -11.35 20.96 26.77
CA LEU A 681 -11.97 21.56 27.96
C LEU A 681 -11.02 21.54 29.18
N GLY A 682 -10.30 20.44 29.39
CA GLY A 682 -9.27 20.33 30.42
C GLY A 682 -8.12 21.31 30.21
N LEU A 683 -7.63 21.44 28.97
CA LEU A 683 -6.59 22.41 28.60
C LEU A 683 -7.06 23.86 28.80
N ALA A 684 -8.30 24.20 28.45
CA ALA A 684 -8.88 25.52 28.68
C ALA A 684 -8.96 25.83 30.19
N TYR A 685 -9.42 24.88 31.00
CA TYR A 685 -9.44 25.02 32.47
C TYR A 685 -8.03 25.17 33.06
N LEU A 686 -7.05 24.41 32.57
CA LEU A 686 -5.65 24.51 33.00
C LEU A 686 -5.03 25.87 32.65
N ALA A 687 -5.28 26.40 31.45
CA ALA A 687 -4.82 27.72 31.03
C ALA A 687 -5.48 28.84 31.85
N LYS A 688 -6.80 28.73 32.14
CA LYS A 688 -7.53 29.67 32.98
C LYS A 688 -7.06 29.63 34.44
N TRP A 689 -6.81 28.43 34.97
CA TRP A 689 -6.16 28.25 36.27
C TRP A 689 -4.79 28.93 36.27
N TRP A 690 -3.92 28.65 35.30
CA TRP A 690 -2.58 29.22 35.20
C TRP A 690 -2.59 30.76 35.22
N THR A 691 -3.49 31.38 34.46
CA THR A 691 -3.61 32.84 34.29
C THR A 691 -4.39 33.55 35.39
N ALA A 692 -5.23 32.86 36.16
CA ALA A 692 -5.90 33.44 37.33
C ALA A 692 -4.91 33.66 38.48
N ARG A 693 -4.21 34.80 38.45
CA ARG A 693 -3.28 35.29 39.47
C ARG A 693 -3.45 36.80 39.64
N ILE A 694 -3.26 37.29 40.86
CA ILE A 694 -3.13 38.71 41.16
C ILE A 694 -1.81 39.19 40.55
N PRO A 695 -1.78 40.31 39.79
CA PRO A 695 -0.56 40.82 39.19
C PRO A 695 0.54 41.12 40.21
N ALA A 696 1.81 40.88 39.84
CA ALA A 696 2.96 41.29 40.64
C ALA A 696 3.13 42.81 40.60
N ARG A 697 2.48 43.50 41.54
CA ARG A 697 2.64 44.93 41.78
C ARG A 697 2.60 45.17 43.27
N THR A 698 3.32 46.18 43.71
CA THR A 698 3.25 46.71 45.07
C THR A 698 1.80 47.04 45.43
N LEU A 699 1.39 46.59 46.61
CA LEU A 699 0.06 46.78 47.14
C LEU A 699 0.19 47.20 48.60
N ARG A 700 -0.53 48.24 48.99
CA ARG A 700 -0.73 48.65 50.38
C ARG A 700 -2.18 48.40 50.76
N ALA A 701 -2.42 48.00 52.00
CA ALA A 701 -3.75 47.68 52.48
C ALA A 701 -3.99 48.28 53.87
N GLU A 702 -5.16 48.88 54.04
CA GLU A 702 -5.63 49.45 55.31
C GLU A 702 -7.01 48.86 55.64
N VAL A 703 -7.24 48.55 56.92
CA VAL A 703 -8.53 48.03 57.41
C VAL A 703 -9.12 49.07 58.36
N ILE A 704 -9.99 49.92 57.82
CA ILE A 704 -10.51 51.10 58.52
C ILE A 704 -11.85 50.75 59.19
N PRO A 705 -11.97 50.77 60.54
CA PRO A 705 -13.26 50.66 61.21
C PRO A 705 -14.10 51.92 60.94
N VAL A 706 -15.36 51.72 60.57
CA VAL A 706 -16.32 52.79 60.32
C VAL A 706 -17.67 52.48 60.97
N THR A 707 -18.42 53.53 61.28
CA THR A 707 -19.81 53.45 61.75
C THR A 707 -20.70 54.23 60.78
N ALA A 708 -21.72 53.58 60.23
CA ALA A 708 -22.76 54.23 59.44
C ALA A 708 -23.76 54.92 60.38
N SER A 709 -24.02 56.21 60.18
CA SER A 709 -25.00 56.98 60.95
C SER A 709 -25.91 57.72 59.99
N GLY A 710 -27.07 57.12 59.70
CA GLY A 710 -27.98 57.59 58.65
C GLY A 710 -27.31 57.58 57.27
N SER A 711 -27.17 58.75 56.65
CA SER A 711 -26.50 58.94 55.35
C SER A 711 -25.01 59.28 55.47
N SER A 712 -24.44 59.29 56.68
CA SER A 712 -23.05 59.67 56.93
C SER A 712 -22.21 58.47 57.35
N VAL A 713 -20.97 58.38 56.87
CA VAL A 713 -19.99 57.40 57.33
C VAL A 713 -19.03 58.09 58.29
N LEU A 714 -18.91 57.55 59.50
CA LEU A 714 -18.07 58.09 60.56
C LEU A 714 -16.88 57.17 60.84
N ARG A 715 -15.73 57.76 61.16
CA ARG A 715 -14.53 57.07 61.65
C ARG A 715 -14.13 57.71 62.99
N ASP A 716 -14.13 56.92 64.05
CA ASP A 716 -13.86 57.37 65.43
C ASP A 716 -14.76 58.54 65.91
N GLY A 717 -15.96 58.69 65.31
CA GLY A 717 -16.94 59.74 65.63
C GLY A 717 -16.95 60.94 64.67
N GLU A 718 -15.90 61.12 63.87
CA GLU A 718 -15.77 62.20 62.87
C GLU A 718 -16.14 61.73 61.46
N PRO A 719 -16.48 62.62 60.51
CA PRO A 719 -16.70 62.26 59.11
C PRO A 719 -15.54 61.47 58.50
N PHE A 720 -15.84 60.46 57.69
CA PHE A 720 -14.82 59.59 57.09
C PHE A 720 -13.81 60.38 56.24
N ALA A 721 -12.54 60.28 56.61
CA ALA A 721 -11.40 60.76 55.85
C ALA A 721 -10.19 59.83 56.05
N PHE A 722 -9.29 59.83 55.06
CA PHE A 722 -7.98 59.20 55.19
C PHE A 722 -7.05 60.10 56.02
N ARG A 723 -6.25 59.47 56.90
CA ARG A 723 -5.22 60.11 57.73
C ARG A 723 -3.87 59.96 57.03
N GLU A 724 -2.92 60.87 57.30
CA GLU A 724 -1.54 60.77 56.79
C GLU A 724 -0.81 59.47 57.19
N THR A 725 -1.29 58.80 58.25
CA THR A 725 -0.76 57.53 58.75
C THR A 725 -1.42 56.28 58.14
N ASP A 726 -2.46 56.43 57.32
CA ASP A 726 -3.14 55.30 56.67
C ASP A 726 -2.33 54.78 55.46
N LEU A 727 -2.55 53.53 55.07
CA LEU A 727 -1.99 52.93 53.86
C LEU A 727 -0.45 52.90 53.83
N VAL A 728 0.21 53.04 54.99
CA VAL A 728 1.66 52.88 55.16
C VAL A 728 2.09 51.41 55.12
N ARG A 729 1.17 50.48 55.31
CA ARG A 729 1.42 49.04 55.38
C ARG A 729 1.47 48.39 54.00
N LEU A 730 2.66 47.96 53.60
CA LEU A 730 2.86 47.10 52.43
C LEU A 730 2.35 45.67 52.67
N VAL A 731 1.65 45.11 51.68
CA VAL A 731 1.17 43.73 51.69
C VAL A 731 2.30 42.79 51.24
N PRO A 732 2.68 41.79 52.06
CA PRO A 732 3.73 40.83 51.68
C PRO A 732 3.26 39.87 50.59
N GLY A 733 4.21 39.29 49.84
CA GLY A 733 3.92 38.30 48.78
C GLY A 733 3.49 38.90 47.43
N THR A 734 3.66 40.20 47.24
CA THR A 734 3.26 40.99 46.06
C THR A 734 4.32 41.09 44.96
N ALA A 735 5.56 40.67 45.25
CA ALA A 735 6.69 40.73 44.31
C ALA A 735 6.60 39.74 43.13
N THR A 736 5.73 38.72 43.20
CA THR A 736 5.46 37.77 42.12
C THR A 736 3.94 37.56 41.98
N PRO A 737 3.43 37.07 40.82
CA PRO A 737 1.99 36.95 40.62
C PRO A 737 1.41 35.86 41.53
N SER A 738 0.70 36.27 42.59
CA SER A 738 0.19 35.36 43.62
C SER A 738 -1.27 34.96 43.38
N ARG A 739 -1.67 33.82 43.93
CA ARG A 739 -3.07 33.39 44.01
C ARG A 739 -3.73 33.60 45.36
N HIS A 740 -2.91 33.87 46.37
CA HIS A 740 -3.27 33.97 47.78
C HIS A 740 -2.48 35.15 48.37
N LEU A 741 -3.17 36.17 48.87
CA LEU A 741 -2.55 37.27 49.63
C LEU A 741 -3.25 37.40 50.98
N VAL A 742 -2.48 37.67 52.02
CA VAL A 742 -2.99 37.95 53.37
C VAL A 742 -2.70 39.41 53.67
N LEU A 743 -3.74 40.20 53.89
CA LEU A 743 -3.62 41.65 54.05
C LEU A 743 -3.20 42.04 55.46
N GLY A 744 -3.63 41.23 56.44
CA GLY A 744 -3.61 41.55 57.85
C GLY A 744 -4.98 41.30 58.47
N ASP A 745 -5.05 41.31 59.80
CA ASP A 745 -6.30 41.54 60.55
C ASP A 745 -7.46 40.59 60.17
N GLY A 746 -7.09 39.34 59.87
CA GLY A 746 -8.01 38.26 59.50
C GLY A 746 -8.42 38.21 58.02
N VAL A 747 -8.04 39.20 57.20
CA VAL A 747 -8.50 39.35 55.81
C VAL A 747 -7.58 38.68 54.80
N ARG A 748 -8.17 37.91 53.87
CA ARG A 748 -7.47 37.10 52.85
C ARG A 748 -8.07 37.34 51.45
N LEU A 749 -7.20 37.32 50.44
CA LEU A 749 -7.55 37.42 49.02
C LEU A 749 -7.21 36.12 48.31
N ASP A 750 -8.21 35.41 47.81
CA ASP A 750 -8.08 34.11 47.14
C ASP A 750 -8.61 34.14 45.70
N THR A 751 -7.74 33.83 44.73
CA THR A 751 -8.14 33.75 43.32
C THR A 751 -9.00 32.52 43.00
N ARG A 752 -9.99 32.70 42.11
CA ARG A 752 -10.93 31.66 41.66
C ARG A 752 -11.14 31.73 40.15
N VAL A 753 -11.39 30.58 39.52
CA VAL A 753 -11.64 30.45 38.07
C VAL A 753 -13.13 30.38 37.68
N GLY A 754 -14.03 30.12 38.65
CA GLY A 754 -15.47 29.97 38.39
C GLY A 754 -15.86 28.68 37.66
N LYS A 755 -17.17 28.52 37.37
CA LYS A 755 -17.77 27.33 36.76
C LYS A 755 -17.74 27.29 35.23
N SER A 756 -17.21 28.31 34.57
CA SER A 756 -17.05 28.33 33.10
C SER A 756 -15.57 28.21 32.73
N PRO A 757 -15.20 27.38 31.74
CA PRO A 757 -13.85 27.37 31.18
C PRO A 757 -13.52 28.67 30.41
N PHE A 758 -14.54 29.43 30.01
CA PHE A 758 -14.39 30.69 29.27
C PHE A 758 -14.40 31.91 30.20
N GLY A 759 -13.84 33.04 29.74
CA GLY A 759 -13.73 34.28 30.52
C GLY A 759 -12.59 34.28 31.56
N THR A 760 -12.44 35.40 32.28
CA THR A 760 -11.36 35.61 33.26
C THR A 760 -11.62 34.94 34.62
N GLY A 761 -10.57 34.83 35.44
CA GLY A 761 -10.71 34.57 36.88
C GLY A 761 -11.07 35.84 37.67
N PHE A 762 -11.29 35.68 38.96
CA PHE A 762 -11.59 36.75 39.92
C PHE A 762 -10.93 36.46 41.28
N VAL A 763 -10.97 37.43 42.19
CA VAL A 763 -10.52 37.30 43.58
C VAL A 763 -11.72 37.30 44.50
N VAL A 764 -11.68 36.47 45.53
CA VAL A 764 -12.62 36.48 46.66
C VAL A 764 -11.87 37.06 47.85
N ALA A 765 -12.37 38.15 48.42
CA ALA A 765 -11.86 38.71 49.65
C ALA A 765 -12.74 38.28 50.83
N SER A 766 -12.15 37.51 51.75
CA SER A 766 -12.83 36.88 52.88
C SER A 766 -12.19 37.30 54.21
N ALA A 767 -12.99 37.33 55.26
CA ALA A 767 -12.55 37.58 56.63
C ALA A 767 -13.31 36.64 57.59
N GLN A 768 -12.61 36.08 58.57
CA GLN A 768 -13.17 34.99 59.37
C GLN A 768 -14.37 35.44 60.21
N GLY A 769 -15.54 34.81 59.99
CA GLY A 769 -16.77 35.09 60.72
C GLY A 769 -17.56 36.31 60.22
N ALA A 770 -17.00 37.06 59.26
CA ALA A 770 -17.63 38.22 58.64
C ALA A 770 -18.22 37.88 57.26
N VAL A 771 -18.97 38.83 56.72
CA VAL A 771 -19.44 38.87 55.33
C VAL A 771 -18.86 40.11 54.64
N GLY A 772 -18.75 40.12 53.31
CA GLY A 772 -18.20 41.23 52.56
C GLY A 772 -18.81 41.47 51.18
N ALA A 773 -18.70 42.70 50.70
CA ALA A 773 -19.14 43.12 49.37
C ALA A 773 -18.12 44.06 48.71
N ALA A 774 -17.89 43.91 47.40
CA ALA A 774 -16.95 44.73 46.65
C ALA A 774 -17.46 46.17 46.47
N GLY A 775 -16.65 47.17 46.84
CA GLY A 775 -16.98 48.60 47.03
C GLY A 775 -18.29 49.12 46.40
N LYS A 776 -18.19 49.85 45.29
CA LYS A 776 -19.34 50.46 44.61
C LYS A 776 -20.26 49.45 43.89
N THR A 777 -19.78 48.26 43.51
CA THR A 777 -20.57 47.30 42.73
C THR A 777 -21.45 46.39 43.59
N GLY A 778 -21.16 46.27 44.89
CA GLY A 778 -21.84 45.36 45.80
C GLY A 778 -21.62 43.87 45.48
N GLU A 779 -20.66 43.52 44.62
CA GLU A 779 -20.52 42.12 44.18
C GLU A 779 -20.04 41.20 45.31
N THR A 780 -20.77 40.10 45.50
CA THR A 780 -20.47 39.03 46.46
C THR A 780 -20.26 37.69 45.75
N PHE A 781 -19.62 36.73 46.44
CA PHE A 781 -19.42 35.36 45.95
C PHE A 781 -19.50 34.34 47.08
N GLY A 782 -20.21 33.24 46.82
CA GLY A 782 -20.34 32.11 47.75
C GLY A 782 -21.67 32.07 48.50
N PRO A 783 -21.95 30.98 49.26
CA PRO A 783 -23.15 30.85 50.08
C PRO A 783 -23.07 31.68 51.37
N ALA A 784 -21.86 31.91 51.89
CA ALA A 784 -21.58 33.05 52.73
C ALA A 784 -21.09 34.17 51.78
N PRO A 785 -21.67 35.37 51.79
CA PRO A 785 -21.28 36.42 50.86
C PRO A 785 -19.92 37.00 51.23
N ASP A 786 -18.86 36.58 50.53
CA ASP A 786 -17.53 37.20 50.52
C ASP A 786 -17.43 38.23 49.38
N ALA A 787 -16.57 39.25 49.50
CA ALA A 787 -16.47 40.30 48.48
C ALA A 787 -15.79 39.79 47.18
N LYS A 788 -16.42 40.01 46.03
CA LYS A 788 -15.93 39.55 44.72
C LYS A 788 -15.20 40.66 43.97
N LEU A 789 -13.88 40.55 43.89
CA LEU A 789 -12.98 41.53 43.25
C LEU A 789 -12.45 41.02 41.89
N PRO A 790 -12.06 41.89 40.95
CA PRO A 790 -11.29 41.49 39.78
C PRO A 790 -9.88 41.02 40.17
N LEU A 791 -9.20 40.27 39.29
CA LEU A 791 -7.79 39.84 39.52
C LEU A 791 -6.83 41.02 39.77
N ASN A 792 -7.09 42.17 39.14
CA ASN A 792 -6.38 43.40 39.45
C ASN A 792 -7.03 44.09 40.66
N VAL A 793 -6.65 43.67 41.87
CA VAL A 793 -7.16 44.19 43.15
C VAL A 793 -6.62 45.58 43.52
N HIS A 794 -5.61 46.08 42.80
CA HIS A 794 -5.01 47.39 43.03
C HIS A 794 -6.02 48.50 42.75
N ASN A 795 -6.02 49.52 43.61
CA ASN A 795 -6.93 50.66 43.56
C ASN A 795 -8.39 50.22 43.59
N ARG A 796 -8.73 49.37 44.56
CA ARG A 796 -10.09 48.92 44.90
C ARG A 796 -10.32 49.00 46.40
N TRP A 797 -11.58 48.91 46.81
CA TRP A 797 -11.96 48.79 48.21
C TRP A 797 -13.14 47.83 48.33
N PHE A 798 -13.37 47.30 49.53
CA PHE A 798 -14.51 46.45 49.84
C PHE A 798 -14.93 46.60 51.30
N ILE A 799 -16.18 46.25 51.57
CA ILE A 799 -16.78 46.28 52.90
C ILE A 799 -16.63 44.88 53.50
N VAL A 800 -16.33 44.83 54.80
CA VAL A 800 -16.38 43.63 55.65
C VAL A 800 -17.22 43.96 56.89
N HIS A 801 -18.16 43.10 57.25
CA HIS A 801 -19.07 43.31 58.37
C HIS A 801 -19.28 42.00 59.14
N ASP A 802 -19.21 42.03 60.48
CA ASP A 802 -19.64 40.91 61.32
C ASP A 802 -21.17 40.93 61.43
N PRO A 803 -21.90 39.96 60.84
CA PRO A 803 -23.37 39.94 60.87
C PRO A 803 -23.94 39.73 62.30
N ARG A 804 -23.11 39.32 63.27
CA ARG A 804 -23.44 39.20 64.69
C ARG A 804 -23.07 40.44 65.52
N GLY A 805 -22.30 41.35 64.93
CA GLY A 805 -21.88 42.61 65.55
C GLY A 805 -22.96 43.68 65.52
N ASN A 806 -22.56 44.91 65.89
CA ASN A 806 -23.42 46.09 65.81
C ASN A 806 -23.86 46.32 64.34
N PRO A 807 -25.16 46.47 64.05
CA PRO A 807 -25.68 46.65 62.68
C PRO A 807 -25.03 47.81 61.91
N ASP A 808 -24.61 48.84 62.63
CA ASP A 808 -24.11 50.08 62.04
C ASP A 808 -22.58 50.10 61.90
N GLN A 809 -21.86 49.08 62.39
CA GLN A 809 -20.40 49.00 62.33
C GLN A 809 -19.90 48.10 61.20
N ALA A 810 -18.91 48.57 60.45
CA ALA A 810 -18.25 47.82 59.41
C ALA A 810 -16.75 48.15 59.35
N HIS A 811 -15.99 47.34 58.61
CA HIS A 811 -14.62 47.62 58.23
C HIS A 811 -14.55 47.88 56.72
N VAL A 812 -13.97 49.01 56.33
CA VAL A 812 -13.61 49.29 54.95
C VAL A 812 -12.18 48.81 54.74
N VAL A 813 -11.99 47.83 53.85
CA VAL A 813 -10.68 47.38 53.45
C VAL A 813 -10.32 48.08 52.14
N VAL A 814 -9.28 48.91 52.19
CA VAL A 814 -8.81 49.72 51.04
C VAL A 814 -7.51 49.12 50.51
N LEU A 815 -7.43 48.92 49.19
CA LEU A 815 -6.33 48.31 48.48
C LEU A 815 -5.77 49.29 47.44
N VAL A 816 -4.55 49.80 47.65
CA VAL A 816 -3.92 50.77 46.74
C VAL A 816 -2.60 50.24 46.15
N GLY A 817 -2.38 50.51 44.87
CA GLY A 817 -1.06 50.35 44.25
C GLY A 817 -0.20 51.60 44.43
N ASP A 818 1.06 51.54 43.99
CA ASP A 818 1.94 52.72 43.99
C ASP A 818 1.53 53.82 43.00
N ASP A 819 0.59 53.53 42.10
CA ASP A 819 -0.05 54.49 41.20
C ASP A 819 -1.20 55.29 41.86
N ALA A 820 -1.52 55.03 43.13
CA ALA A 820 -2.54 55.77 43.87
C ALA A 820 -2.01 57.13 44.38
N GLY A 821 -2.47 58.22 43.77
CA GLY A 821 -2.36 59.58 44.30
C GLY A 821 -3.65 60.07 44.97
N GLU A 822 -3.65 61.33 45.41
CA GLU A 822 -4.78 61.99 46.12
C GLU A 822 -6.13 61.80 45.43
N GLN A 823 -6.20 61.87 44.09
CA GLN A 823 -7.43 61.66 43.31
C GLN A 823 -8.06 60.27 43.53
N THR A 824 -7.25 59.24 43.76
CA THR A 824 -7.75 57.88 44.05
C THR A 824 -8.34 57.80 45.45
N LEU A 825 -7.71 58.48 46.43
CA LEU A 825 -8.18 58.53 47.80
C LEU A 825 -9.44 59.39 47.93
N ALA A 826 -9.50 60.55 47.26
CA ALA A 826 -10.70 61.39 47.17
C ALA A 826 -11.89 60.60 46.60
N ARG A 827 -11.69 59.90 45.46
CA ARG A 827 -12.72 59.01 44.90
C ARG A 827 -13.18 57.94 45.90
N PHE A 828 -12.28 57.35 46.68
CA PHE A 828 -12.68 56.38 47.70
C PHE A 828 -13.45 57.03 48.85
N THR A 829 -13.06 58.21 49.34
CA THR A 829 -13.84 58.96 50.33
C THR A 829 -15.27 59.21 49.83
N ASP A 830 -15.42 59.64 48.57
CA ASP A 830 -16.72 59.88 47.94
C ASP A 830 -17.51 58.57 47.79
N GLU A 831 -16.94 57.52 47.19
CA GLU A 831 -17.59 56.22 46.98
C GLU A 831 -17.98 55.54 48.30
N ILE A 832 -17.11 55.57 49.32
CA ILE A 832 -17.38 55.00 50.64
C ILE A 832 -18.54 55.75 51.30
N THR A 833 -18.51 57.09 51.28
CA THR A 833 -19.57 57.90 51.90
C THR A 833 -20.91 57.75 51.17
N GLU A 834 -20.89 57.65 49.84
CA GLU A 834 -22.08 57.46 49.00
C GLU A 834 -22.70 56.06 49.17
N THR A 835 -21.90 54.98 49.11
CA THR A 835 -22.45 53.63 48.93
C THR A 835 -22.36 52.71 50.14
N LEU A 836 -21.60 53.03 51.20
CA LEU A 836 -21.38 52.09 52.31
C LEU A 836 -22.65 51.77 53.09
N GLY A 837 -23.51 52.75 53.38
CA GLY A 837 -24.75 52.51 54.14
C GLY A 837 -25.70 51.54 53.42
N ALA A 838 -25.92 51.76 52.11
CA ALA A 838 -26.76 50.88 51.28
C ALA A 838 -26.12 49.50 51.06
N GLY A 839 -24.79 49.46 50.88
CA GLY A 839 -24.02 48.22 50.76
C GLY A 839 -24.10 47.37 52.03
N LEU A 840 -23.95 47.99 53.20
CA LEU A 840 -24.03 47.34 54.51
C LEU A 840 -25.43 46.77 54.78
N ALA A 841 -26.49 47.53 54.51
CA ALA A 841 -27.87 47.05 54.63
C ALA A 841 -28.15 45.84 53.72
N THR A 842 -27.69 45.90 52.46
CA THR A 842 -27.83 44.80 51.48
C THR A 842 -27.06 43.56 51.92
N LEU A 843 -25.84 43.74 52.41
CA LEU A 843 -24.96 42.66 52.86
C LEU A 843 -25.52 41.96 54.11
N ARG A 844 -26.09 42.72 55.07
CA ARG A 844 -26.81 42.17 56.23
C ARG A 844 -28.03 41.35 55.82
N ALA A 845 -28.82 41.82 54.84
CA ALA A 845 -29.95 41.09 54.31
C ALA A 845 -29.53 39.77 53.63
N GLN A 846 -28.45 39.79 52.82
CA GLN A 846 -27.88 38.58 52.21
C GLN A 846 -27.32 37.60 53.26
N ALA A 847 -26.79 38.09 54.37
CA ALA A 847 -26.32 37.29 55.50
C ALA A 847 -27.45 36.73 56.40
N GLY A 848 -28.72 37.07 56.13
CA GLY A 848 -29.86 36.67 56.96
C GLY A 848 -29.91 37.33 58.34
N ALA A 849 -29.20 38.44 58.54
CA ALA A 849 -29.21 39.19 59.79
C ALA A 849 -30.46 40.09 59.90
N PRO A 850 -31.04 40.30 61.10
CA PRO A 850 -32.20 41.16 61.27
C PRO A 850 -31.89 42.61 60.89
N ALA A 851 -32.88 43.28 60.27
CA ALA A 851 -32.80 44.68 59.89
C ALA A 851 -32.64 45.59 61.12
N ALA A 852 -31.89 46.68 60.97
CA ALA A 852 -31.82 47.74 61.98
C ALA A 852 -33.22 48.35 62.15
N GLY A 853 -33.77 48.28 63.37
CA GLY A 853 -35.17 48.59 63.62
C GLY A 853 -35.47 50.09 63.56
N GLN A 854 -36.11 50.55 62.50
CA GLN A 854 -36.92 51.77 62.56
C GLN A 854 -38.25 51.42 63.26
N SER A 855 -38.42 51.93 64.48
CA SER A 855 -39.58 51.66 65.32
C SER A 855 -40.84 52.40 64.80
N GLY A 856 -41.69 51.70 64.05
CA GLY A 856 -43.08 52.10 63.76
C GLY A 856 -44.05 51.03 64.26
N PRO A 857 -45.25 51.39 64.76
CA PRO A 857 -46.18 50.43 65.38
C PRO A 857 -46.86 49.49 64.34
N PRO A 858 -47.25 48.25 64.72
CA PRO A 858 -47.79 47.27 63.77
C PRO A 858 -49.27 47.49 63.41
N ASP A 859 -49.62 47.25 62.14
CA ASP A 859 -50.99 47.20 61.62
C ASP A 859 -51.62 45.79 61.87
N PRO A 860 -52.80 45.66 62.50
CA PRO A 860 -53.25 44.39 63.08
C PRO A 860 -54.13 43.47 62.20
N PHE A 861 -53.98 43.40 60.86
CA PHE A 861 -54.83 42.52 60.02
C PHE A 861 -54.10 41.71 58.91
N GLY A 862 -54.20 40.36 59.02
CA GLY A 862 -53.83 39.36 58.00
C GLY A 862 -52.42 38.76 58.13
N GLY A 863 -52.15 37.47 58.36
CA GLY A 863 -53.00 36.27 58.26
C GLY A 863 -52.99 35.66 56.84
N GLY A 864 -52.48 34.45 56.57
CA GLY A 864 -51.70 33.51 57.39
C GLY A 864 -51.61 32.11 56.73
N SER A 865 -50.45 31.44 56.81
CA SER A 865 -50.17 30.02 56.43
C SER A 865 -50.45 29.55 54.99
N GLY A 866 -49.64 28.67 54.36
CA GLY A 866 -48.34 28.12 54.76
C GLY A 866 -47.94 26.84 53.98
N ARG A 867 -46.62 26.55 53.94
CA ARG A 867 -45.93 25.34 53.44
C ARG A 867 -45.94 25.03 51.93
N GLY A 868 -44.73 24.92 51.36
CA GLY A 868 -44.45 24.23 50.09
C GLY A 868 -44.28 22.71 50.27
N PRO A 869 -43.76 22.00 49.26
CA PRO A 869 -42.43 21.39 49.45
C PRO A 869 -41.54 21.26 48.20
N ASP A 870 -40.25 21.04 48.49
CA ASP A 870 -39.15 20.33 47.82
C ASP A 870 -39.08 20.04 46.31
N VAL A 871 -37.82 20.09 45.84
CA VAL A 871 -37.38 19.93 44.44
C VAL A 871 -36.85 18.51 44.18
N ASN A 872 -37.21 17.91 43.04
CA ASN A 872 -36.72 16.60 42.60
C ASN A 872 -35.57 16.76 41.56
N PRO A 873 -34.33 16.27 41.82
CA PRO A 873 -33.14 16.68 41.07
C PRO A 873 -32.80 15.89 39.78
N PHE A 874 -33.73 15.14 39.19
CA PHE A 874 -33.47 14.35 37.96
C PHE A 874 -34.50 14.50 36.82
N ALA A 875 -35.27 15.60 36.79
CA ALA A 875 -36.14 15.91 35.64
C ALA A 875 -35.37 16.61 34.51
N ALA A 876 -35.35 16.01 33.32
CA ALA A 876 -34.74 16.61 32.13
C ALA A 876 -35.62 17.76 31.56
N PRO A 877 -35.03 18.91 31.14
CA PRO A 877 -35.82 20.02 30.59
C PRO A 877 -36.41 19.68 29.21
N GLN A 878 -37.74 19.64 29.11
CA GLN A 878 -38.44 19.68 27.83
C GLN A 878 -38.42 21.11 27.27
N ALA A 879 -38.26 21.25 25.96
CA ALA A 879 -38.21 22.55 25.28
C ALA A 879 -39.62 23.18 25.10
N PRO A 880 -39.77 24.51 25.24
CA PRO A 880 -40.99 25.23 24.85
C PRO A 880 -41.22 25.26 23.33
N PRO A 881 -42.44 25.60 22.87
CA PRO A 881 -42.93 25.24 21.53
C PRO A 881 -42.48 26.17 20.39
N PRO A 882 -42.50 25.70 19.13
CA PRO A 882 -42.18 26.51 17.95
C PRO A 882 -43.36 27.39 17.52
N GLY A 883 -43.08 28.66 17.19
CA GLY A 883 -44.08 29.58 16.65
C GLY A 883 -43.49 30.62 15.71
N SER A 884 -43.92 30.57 14.44
CA SER A 884 -43.84 31.62 13.40
C SER A 884 -42.47 32.20 13.02
N PHE A 885 -42.05 32.04 11.76
CA PHE A 885 -41.98 33.14 10.77
C PHE A 885 -41.52 32.65 9.37
N GLY A 886 -42.26 33.03 8.32
CA GLY A 886 -41.71 33.29 6.96
C GLY A 886 -41.49 32.11 5.97
N THR A 887 -42.39 31.98 4.99
CA THR A 887 -42.09 31.49 3.63
C THR A 887 -41.92 32.71 2.70
N PRO A 888 -41.06 32.69 1.66
CA PRO A 888 -41.22 31.89 0.44
C PRO A 888 -39.87 31.24 -0.01
N GLN A 889 -39.61 30.74 -1.23
CA GLN A 889 -40.37 30.62 -2.49
C GLN A 889 -39.93 29.36 -3.26
N ALA A 890 -40.69 28.93 -4.28
CA ALA A 890 -40.23 27.94 -5.27
C ALA A 890 -39.56 28.62 -6.49
N GLY A 891 -38.50 28.00 -7.01
CA GLY A 891 -37.81 28.36 -8.26
C GLY A 891 -37.73 27.14 -9.19
N SER A 892 -38.04 27.34 -10.46
CA SER A 892 -38.34 26.30 -11.45
C SER A 892 -37.14 25.76 -12.23
N ASP A 893 -37.38 24.65 -12.92
CA ASP A 893 -36.54 23.98 -13.93
C ASP A 893 -35.73 24.91 -14.86
N HIS A 894 -34.57 24.41 -15.32
CA HIS A 894 -34.20 24.44 -16.74
C HIS A 894 -33.20 23.32 -17.10
N ASN A 895 -33.46 22.66 -18.22
CA ASN A 895 -32.62 21.62 -18.84
C ASN A 895 -32.10 22.15 -20.20
N PRO A 896 -30.80 21.98 -20.54
CA PRO A 896 -30.37 22.12 -21.92
C PRO A 896 -29.45 20.98 -22.41
N PHE A 897 -30.00 20.08 -23.22
CA PHE A 897 -29.28 19.47 -24.34
C PHE A 897 -29.98 19.89 -25.63
N ALA A 898 -29.40 20.83 -26.39
CA ALA A 898 -29.89 21.24 -27.71
C ALA A 898 -28.83 22.00 -28.53
N ASN A 899 -27.76 21.30 -28.93
CA ASN A 899 -27.09 21.35 -30.25
C ASN A 899 -25.76 20.58 -30.22
#